data_AF-A0A926WFT4-F1
#
_entry.id   AF-A0A926WFT4-F1
#
_cell.length_a   1.000
_cell.length_b   1.000
_cell.length_c   1.000
_cell.angle_alpha   90.00
_cell.angle_beta   90.00
_cell.angle_gamma   90.00
#
_symmetry.space_group_name_H-M   'P 1'
#
loop_
_entity.id
_entity.type
_entity.pdbx_description
1 polymer ?
#
loop_
_entity_poly.entity_id
_entity_poly.type
_entity_poly.pdbx_seq_one_letter_code
_entity_poly.pdbx_strand_id
1 'polypeptide(L)'
;MDTSRVTSETVDLLSRITGQKLSQRDITPQVLFLAALVTVLMGVIFVDGTVSEEEKQHLQKILSRFSQSNSDVQKLTNLMIKGVKENQTYKKIQDLLKLTLPLSESEKILLIGFGYEMSAADGEIDLREKQYLEIVAKNLGVKSQYLPIFEIAFTQEGNIEANALNEVHFLLDSSRFQELDTVFVKAASDMLAILPAKPEIKTTQKHTILSYDELKKFQIYRQELDNYCNLVSQIIHECKDHSFLPSTLIDDITEVFNKIKNQRFRLAVIGEFSQGKSTLLNALLGEEIQPVRAVPCSGAVTVLKYGTQKRVICHYKDGRVEEIAFDQYKAKASISKEAAVDHRSDELAQSEIEEIIFEHPELTLCKSGVEIIDSPGLNEHPQRTAITHKILTNTDAAIFLTNATRLLPEKEKELLHDVRYKLNNSSDKEPAENLFVLVNFMDNLDNEEDVQDIKQRLENFVKKENLIVLKEINRVHYISAKAALKSIQNGNNDEYLQSFKDFTLSLEKFLTFESGKVKIHQSVEQINRVIHKSLNSLSQSEQTLEGKIQISEAQKLEILEKIGEVSGRDVRIRVLVSSVIDEVYEKASESYDEWRAELGDRMAEKSVYWHSEHNPVFSQDKLIKDYTNQFIRDLSKEIDEWGNKILKDIILKEGIEYLDANIAYELDAIQGDFQRLDQQIQTNFSQQMKLSIGGISDDFMGLGGIGGGIGVGGALAAGLIVFTGLGFIAVIVAAVAATIASSFGFGLLDFDGLSTQIKQKVYDIGFQKFEESVEKVSEKLDEIINTVFNSRIEGSSRVIAEAISLYENLIEQQEKAHQETLEQREIEKSFINQKRQELEQVQKELQTIIKY
;
A
#
# COMPACT_ATOMS: atom_id res chain seq x y z
N MET A 1 -15.68 20.32 8.19
CA MET A 1 -15.94 21.77 8.37
C MET A 1 -14.65 22.54 8.12
N ASP A 2 -14.68 23.63 7.35
CA ASP A 2 -13.48 24.44 7.06
C ASP A 2 -13.50 25.74 7.89
N THR A 3 -12.91 25.72 9.08
CA THR A 3 -12.91 26.87 10.01
C THR A 3 -12.11 28.07 9.48
N SER A 4 -11.30 27.91 8.43
CA SER A 4 -10.63 29.03 7.76
C SER A 4 -11.63 29.96 7.05
N ARG A 5 -12.83 29.48 6.74
CA ARG A 5 -13.93 30.25 6.14
C ARG A 5 -14.75 31.04 7.15
N VAL A 6 -14.40 30.99 8.45
CA VAL A 6 -15.05 31.78 9.48
C VAL A 6 -14.67 33.25 9.32
N THR A 7 -15.66 34.08 9.00
CA THR A 7 -15.47 35.52 8.80
C THR A 7 -15.61 36.29 10.12
N SER A 8 -15.11 37.54 10.17
CA SER A 8 -15.35 38.45 11.30
C SER A 8 -16.85 38.67 11.54
N GLU A 9 -17.67 38.68 10.49
CA GLU A 9 -19.12 38.79 10.62
C GLU A 9 -19.76 37.56 11.28
N THR A 10 -19.20 36.36 11.05
CA THR A 10 -19.61 35.12 11.73
C THR A 10 -19.29 35.20 13.23
N VAL A 11 -18.11 35.73 13.59
CA VAL A 11 -17.69 35.95 15.00
C VAL A 11 -18.62 36.95 15.70
N ASP A 12 -18.94 38.06 15.04
CA ASP A 12 -19.85 39.09 15.57
C ASP A 12 -21.28 38.55 15.72
N LEU A 13 -21.74 37.72 14.78
CA LEU A 13 -23.03 37.06 14.88
C LEU A 13 -23.07 36.08 16.05
N LEU A 14 -22.06 35.23 16.22
CA LEU A 14 -21.97 34.31 17.35
C LEU A 14 -21.89 35.05 18.69
N SER A 15 -21.16 36.17 18.75
CA SER A 15 -21.10 37.01 19.95
C SER A 15 -22.47 37.58 20.32
N ARG A 16 -23.26 38.01 19.32
CA ARG A 16 -24.64 38.49 19.52
C ARG A 16 -25.59 37.37 19.95
N ILE A 17 -25.45 36.17 19.38
CA ILE A 17 -26.27 35.00 19.70
C ILE A 17 -25.98 34.47 21.11
N THR A 18 -24.72 34.48 21.54
CA THR A 18 -24.32 33.95 22.85
C THR A 18 -24.38 35.00 23.97
N GLY A 19 -24.45 36.28 23.62
CA GLY A 19 -24.35 37.39 24.59
C GLY A 19 -22.96 37.52 25.21
N GLN A 20 -21.96 36.83 24.65
CA GLN A 20 -20.56 36.87 25.09
C GLN A 20 -19.68 37.47 23.99
N LYS A 21 -18.60 38.14 24.39
CA LYS A 21 -17.63 38.68 23.42
C LYS A 21 -16.68 37.56 23.00
N LEU A 22 -16.92 36.98 21.83
CA LEU A 22 -16.11 35.90 21.28
C LEU A 22 -15.03 36.44 20.34
N SER A 23 -13.92 35.72 20.27
CA SER A 23 -12.86 35.89 19.28
C SER A 23 -12.83 34.72 18.31
N GLN A 24 -12.06 34.83 17.22
CA GLN A 24 -11.93 33.74 16.25
C GLN A 24 -11.36 32.45 16.87
N ARG A 25 -10.60 32.54 17.97
CA ARG A 25 -10.03 31.39 18.69
C ARG A 25 -11.07 30.61 19.49
N ASP A 26 -12.21 31.23 19.79
CA ASP A 26 -13.29 30.63 20.57
C ASP A 26 -14.28 29.84 19.68
N ILE A 27 -14.08 29.87 18.36
CA ILE A 27 -14.95 29.22 17.38
C ILE A 27 -14.40 27.84 17.05
N THR A 28 -14.93 26.83 17.75
CA THR A 28 -14.71 25.43 17.40
C THR A 28 -15.79 24.94 16.43
N PRO A 29 -15.55 23.83 15.70
CA PRO A 29 -16.56 23.24 14.83
C PRO A 29 -17.87 22.91 15.55
N GLN A 30 -17.76 22.46 16.81
CA GLN A 30 -18.91 22.17 17.66
C GLN A 30 -19.75 23.40 17.98
N VAL A 31 -19.10 24.52 18.34
CA VAL A 31 -19.78 25.79 18.63
C VAL A 31 -20.51 26.32 17.40
N LEU A 32 -19.86 26.28 16.24
CA LEU A 32 -20.44 26.78 14.99
C LEU A 32 -21.64 25.94 14.54
N PHE A 33 -21.49 24.61 14.58
CA PHE A 33 -22.60 23.70 14.23
C PHE A 33 -23.76 23.85 15.21
N LEU A 34 -23.51 23.94 16.52
CA LEU A 34 -24.55 24.15 17.53
C LEU A 34 -25.32 25.45 17.30
N ALA A 35 -24.63 26.54 16.96
CA ALA A 35 -25.30 27.80 16.66
C ALA A 35 -26.19 27.70 15.41
N ALA A 36 -25.73 27.02 14.36
CA ALA A 36 -26.53 26.74 13.17
C ALA A 36 -27.73 25.85 13.51
N LEU A 37 -27.51 24.78 14.29
CA LEU A 37 -28.54 23.83 14.73
C LEU A 37 -29.62 24.53 15.54
N VAL A 38 -29.25 25.25 16.60
CA VAL A 38 -30.21 26.03 17.40
C VAL A 38 -30.99 27.01 16.52
N THR A 39 -30.34 27.66 15.55
CA THR A 39 -31.03 28.60 14.64
C THR A 39 -32.05 27.90 13.75
N VAL A 40 -31.74 26.72 13.21
CA VAL A 40 -32.69 25.93 12.39
C VAL A 40 -33.84 25.40 13.25
N LEU A 41 -33.54 24.75 14.38
CA LEU A 41 -34.56 24.15 15.25
C LEU A 41 -35.51 25.21 15.83
N MET A 42 -35.00 26.36 16.25
CA MET A 42 -35.82 27.48 16.70
C MET A 42 -36.66 28.07 15.57
N GLY A 43 -36.21 27.96 14.33
CA GLY A 43 -37.04 28.37 13.19
C GLY A 43 -38.23 27.46 12.97
N VAL A 44 -38.03 26.15 13.11
CA VAL A 44 -39.12 25.15 13.08
C VAL A 44 -40.14 25.45 14.17
N ILE A 45 -39.70 25.51 15.43
CA ILE A 45 -40.58 25.70 16.61
C ILE A 45 -41.36 27.02 16.62
N PHE A 46 -40.88 28.07 15.95
CA PHE A 46 -41.50 29.40 16.00
C PHE A 46 -42.22 29.81 14.70
N VAL A 47 -42.21 28.97 13.66
CA VAL A 47 -42.84 29.32 12.38
C VAL A 47 -44.37 29.27 12.45
N ASP A 48 -44.91 28.36 13.26
CA ASP A 48 -46.33 28.11 13.41
C ASP A 48 -47.00 29.12 14.40
N GLY A 49 -46.18 29.80 15.20
CA GLY A 49 -46.58 30.82 16.18
C GLY A 49 -46.92 30.28 17.57
N THR A 50 -46.81 28.97 17.81
CA THR A 50 -47.21 28.30 19.05
C THR A 50 -46.16 27.28 19.50
N VAL A 51 -45.56 27.47 20.67
CA VAL A 51 -44.56 26.53 21.20
C VAL A 51 -45.18 25.65 22.28
N SER A 52 -45.35 24.36 21.99
CA SER A 52 -45.81 23.33 22.91
C SER A 52 -44.75 22.94 23.96
N GLU A 53 -45.14 22.22 25.01
CA GLU A 53 -44.17 21.69 25.99
C GLU A 53 -43.41 20.48 25.41
N GLU A 54 -44.06 19.72 24.53
CA GLU A 54 -43.49 18.60 23.80
C GLU A 54 -42.32 19.04 22.91
N GLU A 55 -42.48 20.13 22.15
CA GLU A 55 -41.40 20.71 21.34
C GLU A 55 -40.22 21.21 22.19
N LYS A 56 -40.49 21.82 23.36
CA LYS A 56 -39.41 22.24 24.26
C LYS A 56 -38.60 21.07 24.78
N GLN A 57 -39.27 19.96 25.14
CA GLN A 57 -38.61 18.74 25.58
C GLN A 57 -37.82 18.09 24.44
N HIS A 58 -38.39 18.08 23.23
CA HIS A 58 -37.75 17.51 22.04
C HIS A 58 -36.52 18.32 21.61
N LEU A 59 -36.60 19.66 21.65
CA LEU A 59 -35.47 20.56 21.42
C LEU A 59 -34.30 20.25 22.37
N GLN A 60 -34.57 20.09 23.67
CA GLN A 60 -33.54 19.74 24.64
C GLN A 60 -32.95 18.35 24.37
N LYS A 61 -33.78 17.38 23.96
CA LYS A 61 -33.33 16.03 23.61
C LYS A 61 -32.33 16.05 22.45
N ILE A 62 -32.65 16.74 21.34
CA ILE A 62 -31.74 16.85 20.19
C ILE A 62 -30.43 17.54 20.58
N LEU A 63 -30.51 18.68 21.28
CA LEU A 63 -29.32 19.45 21.64
C LEU A 63 -28.41 18.72 22.64
N SER A 64 -28.98 17.90 23.53
CA SER A 64 -28.21 17.08 24.47
C SER A 64 -27.33 16.02 23.80
N ARG A 65 -27.60 15.64 22.55
CA ARG A 65 -26.72 14.73 21.78
C ARG A 65 -25.33 15.31 21.54
N PHE A 66 -25.20 16.63 21.61
CA PHE A 66 -23.96 17.36 21.37
C PHE A 66 -23.31 17.92 22.65
N SER A 67 -23.82 17.58 23.85
CA SER A 67 -23.25 18.07 25.12
C SER A 67 -23.53 17.13 26.30
N GLN A 68 -22.52 16.87 27.15
CA GLN A 68 -22.72 16.20 28.44
C GLN A 68 -23.42 17.12 29.46
N SER A 69 -24.15 16.54 30.41
CA SER A 69 -24.82 17.27 31.49
C SER A 69 -23.82 18.05 32.35
N ASN A 70 -24.11 19.33 32.63
CA ASN A 70 -23.27 20.31 33.33
C ASN A 70 -21.98 20.77 32.60
N SER A 71 -21.83 20.50 31.30
CA SER A 71 -20.70 20.99 30.50
C SER A 71 -20.81 22.49 30.15
N ASP A 72 -19.68 23.13 29.85
CA ASP A 72 -19.66 24.52 29.36
C ASP A 72 -20.35 24.66 28.00
N VAL A 73 -20.32 23.61 27.18
CA VAL A 73 -21.09 23.51 25.93
C VAL A 73 -22.58 23.59 26.21
N GLN A 74 -23.10 22.91 27.23
CA GLN A 74 -24.53 22.98 27.59
C GLN A 74 -24.94 24.40 28.05
N LYS A 75 -24.09 25.07 28.84
CA LYS A 75 -24.32 26.48 29.24
C LYS A 75 -24.35 27.39 28.01
N LEU A 76 -23.43 27.18 27.08
CA LEU A 76 -23.35 27.95 25.84
C LEU A 76 -24.57 27.71 24.94
N THR A 77 -25.03 26.46 24.80
CA THR A 77 -26.24 26.12 24.05
C THR A 77 -27.48 26.83 24.61
N ASN A 78 -27.62 26.89 25.95
CA ASN A 78 -28.72 27.63 26.57
C ASN A 78 -28.66 29.14 26.27
N LEU A 79 -27.46 29.73 26.24
CA LEU A 79 -27.26 31.11 25.81
C LEU A 79 -27.63 31.30 24.33
N MET A 80 -27.24 30.38 23.46
CA MET A 80 -27.60 30.40 22.04
C MET A 80 -29.11 30.33 21.84
N ILE A 81 -29.83 29.46 22.55
CA ILE A 81 -31.31 29.36 22.47
C ILE A 81 -31.93 30.72 22.82
N LYS A 82 -31.47 31.33 23.91
CA LYS A 82 -31.94 32.64 24.36
C LYS A 82 -31.65 33.73 23.33
N GLY A 83 -30.41 33.84 22.86
CA GLY A 83 -30.02 34.90 21.93
C GLY A 83 -30.57 34.72 20.52
N VAL A 84 -30.70 33.49 20.01
CA VAL A 84 -31.41 33.21 18.74
C VAL A 84 -32.87 33.67 18.83
N LYS A 85 -33.53 33.42 19.97
CA LYS A 85 -34.90 33.87 20.22
C LYS A 85 -35.01 35.38 20.28
N GLU A 86 -34.19 36.04 21.10
CA GLU A 86 -34.21 37.49 21.31
C GLU A 86 -33.87 38.28 20.04
N ASN A 87 -32.88 37.81 19.27
CA ASN A 87 -32.45 38.46 18.04
C ASN A 87 -33.26 38.06 16.80
N GLN A 88 -34.20 37.12 16.95
CA GLN A 88 -34.98 36.48 15.89
C GLN A 88 -34.09 36.00 14.72
N THR A 89 -32.93 35.42 15.04
CA THR A 89 -31.92 35.03 14.05
C THR A 89 -32.47 34.02 13.03
N TYR A 90 -33.36 33.13 13.47
CA TYR A 90 -34.03 32.14 12.63
C TYR A 90 -34.91 32.75 11.52
N LYS A 91 -35.34 34.01 11.65
CA LYS A 91 -36.08 34.73 10.59
C LYS A 91 -35.16 35.37 9.55
N LYS A 92 -33.85 35.46 9.83
CA LYS A 92 -32.86 36.14 9.01
C LYS A 92 -32.01 35.10 8.29
N ILE A 93 -32.44 34.71 7.10
CA ILE A 93 -31.74 33.66 6.32
C ILE A 93 -30.25 34.00 6.07
N GLN A 94 -29.92 35.29 5.95
CA GLN A 94 -28.54 35.77 5.81
C GLN A 94 -27.67 35.46 7.03
N ASP A 95 -28.24 35.50 8.23
CA ASP A 95 -27.51 35.13 9.45
C ASP A 95 -27.26 33.62 9.49
N LEU A 96 -28.23 32.80 9.06
CA LEU A 96 -28.03 31.35 8.94
C LEU A 96 -26.97 30.99 7.88
N LEU A 97 -26.95 31.68 6.74
CA LEU A 97 -25.90 31.51 5.72
C LEU A 97 -24.51 31.82 6.25
N LYS A 98 -24.37 32.83 7.12
CA LYS A 98 -23.09 33.15 7.76
C LYS A 98 -22.62 32.08 8.74
N LEU A 99 -23.54 31.44 9.47
CA LEU A 99 -23.23 30.33 10.38
C LEU A 99 -22.88 29.05 9.63
N THR A 100 -23.49 28.83 8.47
CA THR A 100 -23.37 27.59 7.68
C THR A 100 -22.33 27.66 6.56
N LEU A 101 -21.77 28.83 6.27
CA LEU A 101 -20.73 29.01 5.24
C LEU A 101 -19.51 28.07 5.44
N PRO A 102 -19.03 27.81 6.66
CA PRO A 102 -17.91 26.88 6.90
C PRO A 102 -18.31 25.39 6.86
N LEU A 103 -19.61 25.08 6.82
CA LEU A 103 -20.10 23.70 6.91
C LEU A 103 -19.92 22.95 5.58
N SER A 104 -19.54 21.68 5.68
CA SER A 104 -19.54 20.74 4.56
C SER A 104 -20.97 20.37 4.14
N GLU A 105 -21.12 19.79 2.95
CA GLU A 105 -22.42 19.25 2.51
C GLU A 105 -22.97 18.21 3.50
N SER A 106 -22.13 17.32 4.02
CA SER A 106 -22.50 16.35 5.06
C SER A 106 -23.06 17.00 6.33
N GLU A 107 -22.44 18.07 6.81
CA GLU A 107 -22.89 18.81 8.00
C GLU A 107 -24.20 19.55 7.74
N LYS A 108 -24.39 20.15 6.55
CA LYS A 108 -25.66 20.79 6.18
C LYS A 108 -26.80 19.78 6.06
N ILE A 109 -26.52 18.58 5.52
CA ILE A 109 -27.51 17.51 5.44
C ILE A 109 -27.90 17.02 6.84
N LEU A 110 -26.93 16.85 7.74
CA LEU A 110 -27.18 16.51 9.14
C LEU A 110 -28.04 17.57 9.84
N LEU A 111 -27.77 18.86 9.59
CA LEU A 111 -28.54 20.00 10.10
C LEU A 111 -30.00 19.95 9.65
N ILE A 112 -30.24 19.66 8.37
CA ILE A 112 -31.60 19.51 7.82
C ILE A 112 -32.30 18.28 8.41
N GLY A 113 -31.59 17.16 8.56
CA GLY A 113 -32.13 15.95 9.18
C GLY A 113 -32.66 16.19 10.60
N PHE A 114 -31.90 16.92 11.43
CA PHE A 114 -32.37 17.32 12.75
C PHE A 114 -33.55 18.31 12.71
N GLY A 115 -33.63 19.15 11.68
CA GLY A 115 -34.79 20.01 11.44
C GLY A 115 -36.07 19.21 11.22
N TYR A 116 -36.00 18.15 10.40
CA TYR A 116 -37.10 17.22 10.18
C TYR A 116 -37.43 16.36 11.41
N GLU A 117 -36.41 15.94 12.18
CA GLU A 117 -36.63 15.26 13.47
C GLU A 117 -37.45 16.16 14.43
N MET A 118 -37.11 17.44 14.49
CA MET A 118 -37.79 18.42 15.32
C MET A 118 -39.21 18.74 14.85
N SER A 119 -39.44 18.84 13.54
CA SER A 119 -40.78 19.10 13.01
C SER A 119 -41.73 17.92 13.19
N ALA A 120 -41.20 16.71 13.41
CA ALA A 120 -41.98 15.51 13.66
C ALA A 120 -42.11 15.19 15.16
N ALA A 121 -41.86 16.17 16.05
CA ALA A 121 -41.80 15.96 17.49
C ALA A 121 -43.13 15.44 18.09
N ASP A 122 -44.26 15.81 17.50
CA ASP A 122 -45.61 15.38 17.88
C ASP A 122 -46.17 14.23 17.01
N GLY A 123 -45.38 13.73 16.05
CA GLY A 123 -45.71 12.62 15.16
C GLY A 123 -46.30 13.02 13.81
N GLU A 124 -46.55 14.31 13.56
CA GLU A 124 -46.92 14.86 12.25
C GLU A 124 -45.98 16.02 11.88
N ILE A 125 -45.93 16.46 10.62
CA ILE A 125 -45.11 17.61 10.21
C ILE A 125 -46.04 18.73 9.73
N ASP A 126 -46.09 19.87 10.44
CA ASP A 126 -46.91 21.02 10.04
C ASP A 126 -46.41 21.59 8.70
N LEU A 127 -47.35 22.01 7.85
CA LEU A 127 -47.04 22.53 6.52
C LEU A 127 -46.12 23.76 6.57
N ARG A 128 -46.22 24.60 7.60
CA ARG A 128 -45.41 25.81 7.77
C ARG A 128 -43.98 25.47 8.17
N GLU A 129 -43.79 24.43 8.97
CA GLU A 129 -42.47 23.89 9.35
C GLU A 129 -41.76 23.26 8.16
N LYS A 130 -42.50 22.46 7.39
CA LYS A 130 -42.01 21.92 6.12
C LYS A 130 -41.57 23.04 5.16
N GLN A 131 -42.42 24.04 4.95
CA GLN A 131 -42.09 25.18 4.09
C GLN A 131 -40.85 25.95 4.59
N TYR A 132 -40.70 26.10 5.92
CA TYR A 132 -39.51 26.71 6.50
C TYR A 132 -38.25 25.89 6.19
N LEU A 133 -38.29 24.57 6.40
CA LEU A 133 -37.15 23.69 6.11
C LEU A 133 -36.79 23.64 4.62
N GLU A 134 -37.78 23.66 3.72
CA GLU A 134 -37.55 23.75 2.28
C GLU A 134 -36.85 25.06 1.89
N ILE A 135 -37.27 26.19 2.48
CA ILE A 135 -36.62 27.50 2.28
C ILE A 135 -35.18 27.45 2.80
N VAL A 136 -34.97 26.91 4.00
CA VAL A 136 -33.63 26.78 4.60
C VAL A 136 -32.74 25.91 3.71
N ALA A 137 -33.16 24.69 3.38
CA ALA A 137 -32.41 23.76 2.55
C ALA A 137 -32.00 24.36 1.19
N LYS A 138 -32.95 25.04 0.52
CA LYS A 138 -32.68 25.72 -0.76
C LYS A 138 -31.59 26.77 -0.63
N ASN A 139 -31.59 27.56 0.44
CA ASN A 139 -30.58 28.59 0.65
C ASN A 139 -29.22 27.98 1.04
N LEU A 140 -29.20 26.85 1.75
CA LEU A 140 -27.97 26.13 2.11
C LEU A 140 -27.30 25.39 0.93
N GLY A 141 -27.98 25.29 -0.21
CA GLY A 141 -27.51 24.54 -1.38
C GLY A 141 -27.84 23.04 -1.33
N VAL A 142 -28.68 22.62 -0.39
CA VAL A 142 -29.12 21.23 -0.25
C VAL A 142 -30.06 20.87 -1.40
N LYS A 143 -29.76 19.79 -2.14
CA LYS A 143 -30.59 19.37 -3.27
C LYS A 143 -32.01 19.05 -2.79
N SER A 144 -33.02 19.59 -3.48
CA SER A 144 -34.43 19.40 -3.10
C SER A 144 -34.87 17.94 -3.08
N GLN A 145 -34.24 17.08 -3.89
CA GLN A 145 -34.48 15.63 -3.93
C GLN A 145 -34.10 14.91 -2.62
N TYR A 146 -33.33 15.53 -1.73
CA TYR A 146 -32.96 14.94 -0.44
C TYR A 146 -34.04 15.10 0.64
N LEU A 147 -34.87 16.13 0.54
CA LEU A 147 -35.85 16.47 1.58
C LEU A 147 -36.94 15.40 1.78
N PRO A 148 -37.50 14.78 0.71
CA PRO A 148 -38.49 13.71 0.87
C PRO A 148 -37.97 12.49 1.67
N ILE A 149 -36.66 12.25 1.69
CA ILE A 149 -36.07 11.12 2.45
C ILE A 149 -36.21 11.34 3.94
N PHE A 150 -35.96 12.57 4.41
CA PHE A 150 -36.12 12.93 5.81
C PHE A 150 -37.59 12.99 6.21
N GLU A 151 -38.46 13.49 5.34
CA GLU A 151 -39.92 13.45 5.56
C GLU A 151 -40.39 12.01 5.79
N ILE A 152 -40.04 11.08 4.89
CA ILE A 152 -40.45 9.67 4.99
C ILE A 152 -39.85 8.98 6.21
N ALA A 153 -38.63 9.35 6.63
CA ALA A 153 -37.99 8.79 7.83
C ALA A 153 -38.84 9.00 9.09
N PHE A 154 -39.60 10.10 9.17
CA PHE A 154 -40.38 10.46 10.35
C PHE A 154 -41.90 10.33 10.17
N THR A 155 -42.44 10.41 8.94
CA THR A 155 -43.89 10.27 8.67
C THR A 155 -44.29 8.88 8.15
N GLN A 156 -43.34 8.06 7.69
CA GLN A 156 -43.56 6.76 7.03
C GLN A 156 -44.43 6.80 5.76
N GLU A 157 -44.70 7.98 5.19
CA GLU A 157 -45.53 8.18 4.01
C GLU A 157 -44.79 8.94 2.90
N GLY A 158 -44.69 8.36 1.70
CA GLY A 158 -44.11 9.01 0.52
C GLY A 158 -43.41 8.03 -0.43
N ASN A 159 -42.91 8.55 -1.56
CA ASN A 159 -42.18 7.76 -2.56
C ASN A 159 -40.70 8.19 -2.59
N ILE A 160 -39.78 7.24 -2.50
CA ILE A 160 -38.34 7.50 -2.37
C ILE A 160 -37.64 7.35 -3.72
N GLU A 161 -36.85 8.35 -4.12
CA GLU A 161 -35.91 8.21 -5.22
C GLU A 161 -34.63 7.51 -4.74
N ALA A 162 -34.33 6.32 -5.28
CA ALA A 162 -33.24 5.47 -4.82
C ALA A 162 -31.85 6.14 -4.91
N ASN A 163 -31.61 6.95 -5.94
CA ASN A 163 -30.36 7.68 -6.11
C ASN A 163 -30.17 8.75 -5.02
N ALA A 164 -31.23 9.50 -4.73
CA ALA A 164 -31.21 10.49 -3.65
C ALA A 164 -30.99 9.81 -2.30
N LEU A 165 -31.60 8.65 -2.05
CA LEU A 165 -31.43 7.90 -0.81
C LEU A 165 -29.98 7.42 -0.63
N ASN A 166 -29.36 6.89 -1.70
CA ASN A 166 -27.96 6.49 -1.66
C ASN A 166 -27.02 7.68 -1.40
N GLU A 167 -27.26 8.83 -2.04
CA GLU A 167 -26.48 10.04 -1.81
C GLU A 167 -26.64 10.57 -0.37
N VAL A 168 -27.86 10.59 0.20
CA VAL A 168 -28.09 10.99 1.59
C VAL A 168 -27.41 10.03 2.57
N HIS A 169 -27.51 8.72 2.35
CA HIS A 169 -26.80 7.71 3.15
C HIS A 169 -25.27 7.89 3.08
N PHE A 170 -24.73 8.22 1.90
CA PHE A 170 -23.31 8.49 1.73
C PHE A 170 -22.87 9.79 2.43
N LEU A 171 -23.68 10.85 2.36
CA LEU A 171 -23.38 12.13 2.97
C LEU A 171 -23.46 12.08 4.51
N LEU A 172 -24.32 11.22 5.06
CA LEU A 172 -24.46 11.00 6.51
C LEU A 172 -23.57 9.87 7.05
N ASP A 173 -22.75 9.22 6.23
CA ASP A 173 -21.82 8.17 6.67
C ASP A 173 -20.94 8.67 7.82
N SER A 174 -20.90 7.91 8.92
CA SER A 174 -20.23 8.32 10.16
C SER A 174 -18.72 8.57 9.98
N SER A 175 -18.09 7.96 8.95
CA SER A 175 -16.69 8.21 8.60
C SER A 175 -16.43 9.65 8.16
N ARG A 176 -17.42 10.32 7.56
CA ARG A 176 -17.31 11.72 7.10
C ARG A 176 -17.29 12.75 8.23
N PHE A 177 -17.54 12.30 9.46
CA PHE A 177 -17.53 13.14 10.65
C PHE A 177 -16.34 12.84 11.57
N GLN A 178 -15.40 11.96 11.17
CA GLN A 178 -14.24 11.55 11.99
C GLN A 178 -13.24 12.68 12.27
N GLU A 179 -13.14 13.67 11.38
CA GLU A 179 -12.30 14.85 11.59
C GLU A 179 -12.93 15.87 12.57
N LEU A 180 -14.19 15.65 12.96
CA LEU A 180 -14.88 16.39 14.01
C LEU A 180 -14.82 15.61 15.34
N ASP A 181 -15.53 16.09 16.35
CA ASP A 181 -15.66 15.39 17.63
C ASP A 181 -16.51 14.11 17.48
N THR A 182 -16.20 13.08 18.27
CA THR A 182 -16.96 11.82 18.39
C THR A 182 -18.47 11.99 18.54
N VAL A 183 -18.96 13.11 19.12
CA VAL A 183 -20.40 13.40 19.20
C VAL A 183 -21.05 13.56 17.82
N PHE A 184 -20.32 14.03 16.81
CA PHE A 184 -20.81 14.16 15.43
C PHE A 184 -20.90 12.82 14.73
N VAL A 185 -19.91 11.95 14.93
CA VAL A 185 -19.90 10.56 14.43
C VAL A 185 -21.14 9.82 14.97
N LYS A 186 -21.42 9.98 16.27
CA LYS A 186 -22.61 9.41 16.91
C LYS A 186 -23.90 10.03 16.38
N ALA A 187 -23.99 11.35 16.30
CA ALA A 187 -25.17 12.05 15.80
C ALA A 187 -25.52 11.66 14.35
N ALA A 188 -24.53 11.51 13.48
CA ALA A 188 -24.70 11.04 12.11
C ALA A 188 -25.14 9.58 12.05
N SER A 189 -24.55 8.71 12.88
CA SER A 189 -24.95 7.30 13.01
C SER A 189 -26.39 7.16 13.49
N ASP A 190 -26.80 7.95 14.49
CA ASP A 190 -28.16 7.94 15.03
C ASP A 190 -29.16 8.42 13.96
N MET A 191 -28.82 9.45 13.19
CA MET A 191 -29.65 9.94 12.08
C MET A 191 -29.79 8.90 10.97
N LEU A 192 -28.68 8.26 10.57
CA LEU A 192 -28.68 7.18 9.58
C LEU A 192 -29.56 6.00 9.97
N ALA A 193 -29.61 5.65 11.26
CA ALA A 193 -30.39 4.54 11.75
C ALA A 193 -31.91 4.75 11.62
N ILE A 194 -32.37 6.00 11.49
CA ILE A 194 -33.78 6.37 11.37
C ILE A 194 -34.20 6.49 9.91
N LEU A 195 -33.25 6.71 8.98
CA LEU A 195 -33.54 6.81 7.57
C LEU A 195 -34.09 5.50 6.99
N PRO A 196 -34.93 5.56 5.95
CA PRO A 196 -35.35 4.37 5.24
C PRO A 196 -34.15 3.52 4.85
N ALA A 197 -34.23 2.21 5.11
CA ALA A 197 -33.22 1.27 4.68
C ALA A 197 -32.98 1.49 3.19
N LYS A 198 -31.70 1.52 2.78
CA LYS A 198 -31.36 1.54 1.35
C LYS A 198 -32.24 0.49 0.67
N PRO A 199 -32.99 0.81 -0.39
CA PRO A 199 -33.59 -0.22 -1.20
C PRO A 199 -32.43 -1.14 -1.52
N GLU A 200 -32.51 -2.39 -1.05
CA GLU A 200 -31.62 -3.41 -1.53
C GLU A 200 -31.68 -3.24 -3.03
N ILE A 201 -30.53 -2.88 -3.64
CA ILE A 201 -30.32 -3.22 -5.02
C ILE A 201 -30.30 -4.74 -4.96
N LYS A 202 -31.49 -5.33 -5.00
CA LYS A 202 -31.72 -6.62 -5.59
C LYS A 202 -31.39 -6.39 -7.05
N THR A 203 -30.09 -6.38 -7.34
CA THR A 203 -29.62 -7.11 -8.49
C THR A 203 -30.26 -8.49 -8.33
N THR A 204 -31.35 -8.71 -9.04
CA THR A 204 -31.79 -10.04 -9.48
C THR A 204 -30.75 -10.59 -10.46
N GLN A 205 -29.50 -10.58 -10.02
CA GLN A 205 -28.41 -11.38 -10.52
C GLN A 205 -28.05 -12.20 -9.30
N LYS A 206 -28.47 -13.46 -9.31
CA LYS A 206 -27.98 -14.43 -8.32
C LYS A 206 -26.46 -14.35 -8.45
N HIS A 207 -25.73 -13.72 -7.55
CA HIS A 207 -24.28 -13.77 -7.65
C HIS A 207 -23.80 -15.05 -6.97
N THR A 208 -23.07 -15.91 -7.67
CA THR A 208 -22.33 -16.98 -6.99
C THR A 208 -21.09 -16.35 -6.37
N ILE A 209 -21.07 -16.18 -5.05
CA ILE A 209 -19.90 -15.63 -4.35
C ILE A 209 -18.76 -16.66 -4.42
N LEU A 210 -17.64 -16.28 -5.05
CA LEU A 210 -16.39 -17.03 -4.90
C LEU A 210 -15.94 -16.90 -3.43
N SER A 211 -15.81 -18.02 -2.74
CA SER A 211 -15.35 -18.04 -1.35
C SER A 211 -13.85 -18.32 -1.31
N TYR A 212 -13.10 -17.44 -0.65
CA TYR A 212 -11.67 -17.60 -0.36
C TYR A 212 -11.50 -17.97 1.12
N ASP A 213 -11.94 -19.17 1.49
CA ASP A 213 -12.04 -19.58 2.90
C ASP A 213 -10.69 -19.94 3.53
N GLU A 214 -9.74 -20.49 2.78
CA GLU A 214 -8.38 -20.73 3.29
C GLU A 214 -7.63 -19.41 3.52
N LEU A 215 -7.79 -18.41 2.65
CA LEU A 215 -7.22 -17.07 2.85
C LEU A 215 -7.89 -16.36 4.03
N LYS A 216 -9.21 -16.50 4.21
CA LYS A 216 -9.89 -15.98 5.41
C LYS A 216 -9.37 -16.64 6.69
N LYS A 217 -9.18 -17.96 6.70
CA LYS A 217 -8.54 -18.66 7.83
C LYS A 217 -7.12 -18.16 8.05
N PHE A 218 -6.35 -17.93 6.99
CA PHE A 218 -5.02 -17.33 7.07
C PHE A 218 -5.05 -15.93 7.72
N GLN A 219 -6.06 -15.10 7.41
CA GLN A 219 -6.21 -13.81 8.08
C GLN A 219 -6.52 -13.94 9.58
N ILE A 220 -7.22 -15.00 10.01
CA ILE A 220 -7.43 -15.28 11.44
C ILE A 220 -6.08 -15.56 12.13
N TYR A 221 -5.24 -16.43 11.57
CA TYR A 221 -3.90 -16.69 12.12
C TYR A 221 -3.05 -15.43 12.18
N ARG A 222 -3.13 -14.59 11.15
CA ARG A 222 -2.43 -13.31 11.13
C ARG A 222 -2.95 -12.35 12.20
N GLN A 223 -4.26 -12.33 12.46
CA GLN A 223 -4.85 -11.53 13.54
C GLN A 223 -4.48 -12.08 14.93
N GLU A 224 -4.34 -13.40 15.09
CA GLU A 224 -3.81 -14.00 16.31
C GLU A 224 -2.36 -13.56 16.55
N LEU A 225 -1.50 -13.57 15.52
CA LEU A 225 -0.15 -13.03 15.63
C LEU A 225 -0.13 -11.54 16.02
N ASP A 226 -1.02 -10.74 15.44
CA ASP A 226 -1.19 -9.32 15.79
C ASP A 226 -1.54 -9.16 17.28
N ASN A 227 -2.45 -10.00 17.80
CA ASN A 227 -2.81 -10.01 19.21
C ASN A 227 -1.63 -10.41 20.11
N TYR A 228 -0.87 -11.44 19.75
CA TYR A 228 0.33 -11.83 20.51
C TYR A 228 1.40 -10.73 20.47
N CYS A 229 1.60 -10.08 19.33
CA CYS A 229 2.53 -8.96 19.20
C CYS A 229 2.11 -7.78 20.10
N ASN A 230 0.81 -7.47 20.14
CA ASN A 230 0.26 -6.45 21.04
C ASN A 230 0.43 -6.82 22.52
N LEU A 231 0.20 -8.08 22.89
CA LEU A 231 0.39 -8.57 24.27
C LEU A 231 1.86 -8.47 24.69
N VAL A 232 2.79 -8.89 23.82
CA VAL A 232 4.23 -8.75 24.06
C VAL A 232 4.61 -7.27 24.19
N SER A 233 4.08 -6.40 23.33
CA SER A 233 4.30 -4.96 23.42
C SER A 233 3.80 -4.38 24.76
N GLN A 234 2.62 -4.77 25.23
CA GLN A 234 2.09 -4.36 26.54
C GLN A 234 2.99 -4.82 27.69
N ILE A 235 3.40 -6.10 27.69
CA ILE A 235 4.31 -6.62 28.70
C ILE A 235 5.64 -5.84 28.70
N ILE A 236 6.19 -5.56 27.52
CA ILE A 236 7.44 -4.79 27.39
C ILE A 236 7.28 -3.38 27.96
N HIS A 237 6.17 -2.69 27.66
CA HIS A 237 5.90 -1.36 28.21
C HIS A 237 5.80 -1.39 29.74
N GLU A 238 5.03 -2.33 30.30
CA GLU A 238 4.91 -2.47 31.76
C GLU A 238 6.26 -2.77 32.42
N CYS A 239 7.07 -3.66 31.85
CA CYS A 239 8.39 -3.96 32.41
C CYS A 239 9.38 -2.79 32.24
N LYS A 240 9.24 -1.97 31.19
CA LYS A 240 10.02 -0.74 31.02
C LYS A 240 9.67 0.31 32.07
N ASP A 241 8.39 0.47 32.41
CA ASP A 241 7.95 1.42 33.45
C ASP A 241 8.54 1.09 34.84
N HIS A 242 8.95 -0.17 35.04
CA HIS A 242 9.67 -0.64 36.20
C HIS A 242 11.21 -0.69 36.02
N SER A 243 11.75 -0.14 34.92
CA SER A 243 13.19 -0.14 34.58
C SER A 243 13.82 -1.54 34.41
N PHE A 244 13.02 -2.59 34.18
CA PHE A 244 13.53 -3.96 34.02
C PHE A 244 13.94 -4.32 32.60
N LEU A 245 13.43 -3.57 31.61
CA LEU A 245 13.71 -3.81 30.19
C LEU A 245 14.29 -2.57 29.51
N PRO A 246 15.22 -2.76 28.55
CA PRO A 246 15.75 -1.68 27.73
C PRO A 246 14.68 -1.07 26.82
N SER A 247 14.82 0.22 26.53
CA SER A 247 13.87 0.97 25.71
C SER A 247 13.84 0.52 24.25
N THR A 248 14.95 -0.02 23.75
CA THR A 248 15.10 -0.53 22.37
C THR A 248 14.15 -1.68 22.04
N LEU A 249 13.69 -2.44 23.02
CA LEU A 249 12.72 -3.53 22.80
C LEU A 249 11.34 -3.04 22.35
N ILE A 250 10.99 -1.78 22.68
CA ILE A 250 9.76 -1.16 22.17
C ILE A 250 9.86 -0.89 20.67
N ASP A 251 11.03 -0.43 20.22
CA ASP A 251 11.26 -0.18 18.80
C ASP A 251 11.27 -1.50 18.02
N ASP A 252 11.97 -2.52 18.56
CA ASP A 252 12.01 -3.88 17.98
C ASP A 252 10.59 -4.45 17.81
N ILE A 253 9.75 -4.44 18.85
CA ILE A 253 8.39 -5.00 18.76
C ILE A 253 7.48 -4.17 17.85
N THR A 254 7.68 -2.85 17.80
CA THR A 254 6.91 -1.94 16.94
C THR A 254 7.23 -2.17 15.46
N GLU A 255 8.50 -2.42 15.13
CA GLU A 255 8.90 -2.78 13.77
C GLU A 255 8.25 -4.09 13.33
N VAL A 256 8.30 -5.12 14.19
CA VAL A 256 7.66 -6.43 13.92
C VAL A 256 6.15 -6.27 13.75
N PHE A 257 5.50 -5.49 14.61
CA PHE A 257 4.07 -5.17 14.51
C PHE A 257 3.72 -4.54 13.15
N ASN A 258 4.48 -3.52 12.73
CA ASN A 258 4.25 -2.85 11.46
C ASN A 258 4.46 -3.79 10.27
N LYS A 259 5.47 -4.66 10.30
CA LYS A 259 5.69 -5.68 9.27
C LYS A 259 4.50 -6.63 9.15
N ILE A 260 4.01 -7.19 10.26
CA ILE A 260 2.85 -8.10 10.28
C ILE A 260 1.56 -7.39 9.82
N LYS A 261 1.34 -6.14 10.25
CA LYS A 261 0.16 -5.35 9.90
C LYS A 261 0.10 -4.96 8.41
N ASN A 262 1.23 -4.72 7.79
CA ASN A 262 1.31 -4.31 6.38
C ASN A 262 1.53 -5.49 5.43
N GLN A 263 1.76 -6.69 5.93
CA GLN A 263 1.97 -7.89 5.12
C GLN A 263 0.73 -8.23 4.27
N ARG A 264 0.91 -8.31 2.95
CA ARG A 264 -0.09 -8.74 1.97
C ARG A 264 0.53 -9.73 0.99
N PHE A 265 -0.30 -10.51 0.30
CA PHE A 265 0.12 -11.31 -0.83
C PHE A 265 0.05 -10.49 -2.11
N ARG A 266 1.12 -10.43 -2.91
CA ARG A 266 1.15 -9.71 -4.19
C ARG A 266 1.03 -10.71 -5.34
N LEU A 267 0.00 -10.54 -6.16
CA LEU A 267 -0.34 -11.41 -7.29
C LEU A 267 -0.17 -10.65 -8.60
N ALA A 268 0.79 -11.03 -9.43
CA ALA A 268 0.99 -10.40 -10.74
C ALA A 268 0.21 -11.14 -11.83
N VAL A 269 -0.47 -10.42 -12.73
CA VAL A 269 -1.11 -10.99 -13.92
C VAL A 269 -0.39 -10.53 -15.19
N ILE A 270 0.04 -11.51 -15.99
CA ILE A 270 1.02 -11.38 -17.07
C ILE A 270 0.49 -12.08 -18.31
N GLY A 271 0.69 -11.49 -19.48
CA GLY A 271 0.33 -12.11 -20.77
C GLY A 271 0.27 -11.08 -21.89
N GLU A 272 0.16 -11.56 -23.13
CA GLU A 272 0.00 -10.70 -24.31
C GLU A 272 -1.32 -9.90 -24.30
N PHE A 273 -1.43 -8.93 -25.21
CA PHE A 273 -2.67 -8.19 -25.42
C PHE A 273 -3.80 -9.13 -25.83
N SER A 274 -5.01 -8.78 -25.42
CA SER A 274 -6.22 -9.53 -25.80
C SER A 274 -6.26 -11.00 -25.37
N GLN A 275 -5.38 -11.44 -24.45
CA GLN A 275 -5.46 -12.77 -23.83
C GLN A 275 -6.52 -12.89 -22.73
N GLY A 276 -7.26 -11.81 -22.47
CA GLY A 276 -8.35 -11.79 -21.49
C GLY A 276 -7.90 -11.49 -20.06
N LYS A 277 -6.77 -10.81 -19.85
CA LYS A 277 -6.27 -10.40 -18.52
C LYS A 277 -7.31 -9.61 -17.72
N SER A 278 -7.86 -8.53 -18.28
CA SER A 278 -8.90 -7.72 -17.61
C SER A 278 -10.16 -8.53 -17.33
N THR A 279 -10.53 -9.47 -18.21
CA THR A 279 -11.66 -10.39 -17.99
C THR A 279 -11.38 -11.38 -16.87
N LEU A 280 -10.16 -11.91 -16.78
CA LEU A 280 -9.70 -12.75 -15.67
C LEU A 280 -9.74 -11.99 -14.35
N LEU A 281 -9.23 -10.75 -14.33
CA LEU A 281 -9.29 -9.89 -13.14
C LEU A 281 -10.74 -9.68 -12.71
N ASN A 282 -11.63 -9.33 -13.64
CA ASN A 282 -13.06 -9.18 -13.31
C ASN A 282 -13.67 -10.49 -12.79
N ALA A 283 -13.30 -11.65 -13.34
CA ALA A 283 -13.75 -12.95 -12.85
C ALA A 283 -13.22 -13.26 -11.43
N LEU A 284 -11.94 -12.94 -11.15
CA LEU A 284 -11.33 -13.07 -9.81
C LEU A 284 -11.99 -12.14 -8.78
N LEU A 285 -12.37 -10.93 -9.21
CA LEU A 285 -13.02 -9.94 -8.35
C LEU A 285 -14.52 -10.20 -8.20
N GLY A 286 -15.13 -10.94 -9.13
CA GLY A 286 -16.57 -11.20 -9.20
C GLY A 286 -17.41 -10.03 -9.73
N GLU A 287 -16.76 -8.94 -10.16
CA GLU A 287 -17.40 -7.70 -10.63
C GLU A 287 -16.61 -7.12 -11.83
N GLU A 288 -17.31 -6.40 -12.73
CA GLU A 288 -16.70 -5.71 -13.88
C GLU A 288 -16.07 -4.37 -13.49
N ILE A 289 -14.90 -4.45 -12.88
CA ILE A 289 -14.14 -3.27 -12.40
C ILE A 289 -13.12 -2.82 -13.44
N GLN A 290 -12.33 -3.76 -13.97
CA GLN A 290 -11.33 -3.49 -14.99
C GLN A 290 -11.98 -3.26 -16.36
N PRO A 291 -11.58 -2.22 -17.11
CA PRO A 291 -12.13 -1.96 -18.43
C PRO A 291 -11.76 -3.11 -19.39
N VAL A 292 -12.78 -3.81 -19.91
CA VAL A 292 -12.59 -4.84 -20.94
C VAL A 292 -12.75 -4.17 -22.32
N ARG A 293 -11.65 -3.94 -23.04
CA ARG A 293 -11.66 -3.41 -24.40
C ARG A 293 -10.80 -4.29 -25.32
N ALA A 294 -11.17 -4.35 -26.61
CA ALA A 294 -10.35 -4.95 -27.67
C ALA A 294 -9.13 -4.06 -28.05
N VAL A 295 -9.14 -2.82 -27.55
CA VAL A 295 -8.12 -1.79 -27.65
C VAL A 295 -7.25 -1.88 -26.39
N PRO A 296 -5.91 -1.66 -26.46
CA PRO A 296 -5.05 -1.76 -25.29
C PRO A 296 -5.56 -0.95 -24.09
N CYS A 297 -5.41 -1.51 -22.89
CA CYS A 297 -5.63 -0.86 -21.60
C CYS A 297 -4.27 -0.41 -21.03
N SER A 298 -4.27 0.78 -20.41
CA SER A 298 -3.20 1.57 -19.75
C SER A 298 -1.71 1.40 -20.12
N GLY A 299 -0.98 2.51 -20.10
CA GLY A 299 0.50 2.53 -20.05
C GLY A 299 1.05 2.37 -18.64
N ALA A 300 0.21 2.56 -17.63
CA ALA A 300 0.56 2.54 -16.21
C ALA A 300 0.19 1.21 -15.53
N VAL A 301 0.99 0.85 -14.51
CA VAL A 301 0.71 -0.29 -13.63
C VAL A 301 -0.57 -0.03 -12.85
N THR A 302 -1.45 -1.01 -12.74
CA THR A 302 -2.64 -0.89 -11.90
C THR A 302 -2.58 -1.87 -10.75
N VAL A 303 -2.64 -1.35 -9.52
CA VAL A 303 -2.65 -2.13 -8.28
C VAL A 303 -4.06 -2.13 -7.72
N LEU A 304 -4.71 -3.30 -7.75
CA LEU A 304 -6.00 -3.55 -7.12
C LEU A 304 -5.76 -4.02 -5.69
N LYS A 305 -6.27 -3.28 -4.70
CA LYS A 305 -6.13 -3.64 -3.29
C LYS A 305 -7.40 -3.34 -2.50
N TYR A 306 -7.49 -3.93 -1.32
CA TYR A 306 -8.57 -3.61 -0.39
C TYR A 306 -8.42 -2.18 0.13
N GLY A 307 -9.53 -1.45 0.16
CA GLY A 307 -9.65 -0.18 0.86
C GLY A 307 -11.04 -0.04 1.47
N THR A 308 -11.17 0.81 2.49
CA THR A 308 -12.44 1.03 3.20
C THR A 308 -13.47 1.75 2.33
N GLN A 309 -13.02 2.42 1.26
CA GLN A 309 -13.85 3.15 0.31
C GLN A 309 -13.41 2.84 -1.12
N LYS A 310 -14.32 3.02 -2.09
CA LYS A 310 -14.01 2.91 -3.52
C LYS A 310 -13.22 4.16 -3.93
N ARG A 311 -11.91 4.03 -4.15
CA ARG A 311 -11.01 5.16 -4.46
C ARG A 311 -10.02 4.78 -5.55
N VAL A 312 -9.59 5.78 -6.31
CA VAL A 312 -8.57 5.62 -7.34
C VAL A 312 -7.50 6.68 -7.15
N ILE A 313 -6.28 6.25 -6.92
CA ILE A 313 -5.14 7.12 -6.61
C ILE A 313 -4.13 6.97 -7.74
N CYS A 314 -3.75 8.08 -8.37
CA CYS A 314 -2.73 8.13 -9.40
C CYS A 314 -1.42 8.65 -8.82
N HIS A 315 -0.36 7.87 -8.99
CA HIS A 315 1.02 8.27 -8.76
C HIS A 315 1.64 8.67 -10.09
N TYR A 316 2.20 9.88 -10.14
CA TYR A 316 2.83 10.44 -11.32
C TYR A 316 4.35 10.34 -11.22
N LYS A 317 5.03 10.28 -12.37
CA LYS A 317 6.49 10.16 -12.49
C LYS A 317 7.26 11.35 -11.92
N ASP A 318 6.60 12.50 -11.74
CA ASP A 318 7.13 13.71 -11.12
C ASP A 318 6.98 13.72 -9.58
N GLY A 319 6.45 12.65 -8.99
CA GLY A 319 6.21 12.51 -7.55
C GLY A 319 4.85 13.02 -7.08
N ARG A 320 4.02 13.59 -7.97
CA ARG A 320 2.66 14.02 -7.62
C ARG A 320 1.76 12.83 -7.34
N VAL A 321 0.84 12.99 -6.39
CA VAL A 321 -0.20 12.01 -6.04
C VAL A 321 -1.57 12.68 -6.11
N GLU A 322 -2.52 12.06 -6.79
CA GLU A 322 -3.87 12.61 -7.01
C GLU A 322 -4.94 11.52 -6.82
N GLU A 323 -5.97 11.81 -6.03
CA GLU A 323 -7.18 10.98 -6.00
C GLU A 323 -8.14 11.43 -7.12
N ILE A 324 -8.59 10.49 -7.95
CA ILE A 324 -9.49 10.75 -9.07
C ILE A 324 -10.84 10.03 -8.86
N ALA A 325 -11.88 10.56 -9.49
CA ALA A 325 -13.20 9.94 -9.48
C ALA A 325 -13.23 8.65 -10.32
N PHE A 326 -14.09 7.69 -9.94
CA PHE A 326 -14.17 6.37 -10.59
C PHE A 326 -14.60 6.41 -12.08
N ASP A 327 -15.43 7.37 -12.44
CA ASP A 327 -15.80 7.62 -13.84
C ASP A 327 -14.60 8.08 -14.69
N GLN A 328 -13.65 8.78 -14.07
CA GLN A 328 -12.37 9.15 -14.68
C GLN A 328 -11.36 8.00 -14.73
N TYR A 329 -11.47 7.03 -13.82
CA TYR A 329 -10.59 5.84 -13.81
C TYR A 329 -10.69 5.06 -15.13
N LYS A 330 -11.90 4.76 -15.63
CA LYS A 330 -12.03 4.05 -16.90
C LYS A 330 -11.45 4.84 -18.08
N ALA A 331 -11.44 6.18 -18.02
CA ALA A 331 -10.84 7.03 -19.02
C ALA A 331 -9.31 7.10 -18.92
N LYS A 332 -8.75 7.22 -17.71
CA LYS A 332 -7.29 7.27 -17.47
C LYS A 332 -6.60 5.89 -17.54
N ALA A 333 -7.32 4.82 -17.19
CA ALA A 333 -6.85 3.44 -17.30
C ALA A 333 -7.06 2.82 -18.70
N SER A 334 -7.78 3.49 -19.59
CA SER A 334 -7.96 3.05 -20.99
C SER A 334 -7.25 3.98 -21.96
N ILE A 335 -6.79 3.45 -23.09
CA ILE A 335 -6.32 4.28 -24.21
C ILE A 335 -7.52 4.75 -25.06
N SER A 336 -7.38 5.91 -25.72
CA SER A 336 -8.37 6.45 -26.67
C SER A 336 -8.57 5.51 -27.87
N LYS A 337 -9.75 5.52 -28.50
CA LYS A 337 -10.02 4.66 -29.68
C LYS A 337 -9.16 5.06 -30.88
N GLU A 338 -8.90 6.35 -30.99
CA GLU A 338 -8.14 6.99 -32.05
C GLU A 338 -6.65 6.58 -31.98
N ALA A 339 -6.05 6.56 -30.79
CA ALA A 339 -4.67 6.09 -30.61
C ALA A 339 -4.49 4.57 -30.82
N ALA A 340 -5.56 3.79 -30.64
CA ALA A 340 -5.53 2.34 -30.79
C ALA A 340 -5.70 1.85 -32.24
N VAL A 341 -6.45 2.60 -33.06
CA VAL A 341 -6.69 2.27 -34.46
C VAL A 341 -5.53 2.69 -35.35
N ASP A 342 -4.76 3.72 -34.95
CA ASP A 342 -3.67 4.28 -35.78
C ASP A 342 -2.29 3.62 -35.56
N HIS A 343 -2.17 2.59 -34.69
CA HIS A 343 -0.89 2.03 -34.23
C HIS A 343 0.14 3.06 -33.71
N ARG A 344 -0.28 4.33 -33.54
CA ARG A 344 0.50 5.44 -32.97
C ARG A 344 0.55 5.27 -31.46
N SER A 345 1.58 4.56 -31.03
CA SER A 345 1.97 4.27 -29.65
C SER A 345 2.36 5.50 -28.80
N ASP A 346 2.13 6.72 -29.28
CA ASP A 346 2.75 7.93 -28.74
C ASP A 346 2.04 8.50 -27.48
N GLU A 347 0.72 8.35 -27.34
CA GLU A 347 0.00 8.80 -26.12
C GLU A 347 0.41 8.02 -24.85
N LEU A 348 0.93 6.80 -25.01
CA LEU A 348 1.27 5.92 -23.89
C LEU A 348 2.66 6.16 -23.31
N ALA A 349 3.63 6.46 -24.17
CA ALA A 349 4.97 6.87 -23.75
C ALA A 349 4.95 8.28 -23.11
N GLN A 350 3.91 9.07 -23.39
CA GLN A 350 3.66 10.41 -22.82
C GLN A 350 2.81 10.38 -21.54
N SER A 351 2.38 9.21 -21.06
CA SER A 351 1.66 9.12 -19.79
C SER A 351 2.58 9.57 -18.65
N GLU A 352 2.19 10.65 -17.98
CA GLU A 352 2.81 11.13 -16.74
C GLU A 352 2.57 10.17 -15.56
N ILE A 353 1.59 9.27 -15.68
CA ILE A 353 1.19 8.34 -14.61
C ILE A 353 2.17 7.15 -14.57
N GLU A 354 2.76 6.90 -13.40
CA GLU A 354 3.60 5.74 -13.11
C GLU A 354 2.74 4.55 -12.64
N GLU A 355 1.83 4.78 -11.69
CA GLU A 355 1.02 3.75 -11.04
C GLU A 355 -0.39 4.26 -10.74
N ILE A 356 -1.38 3.38 -10.87
CA ILE A 356 -2.77 3.61 -10.48
C ILE A 356 -3.12 2.62 -9.39
N ILE A 357 -3.48 3.10 -8.21
CA ILE A 357 -3.97 2.29 -7.11
C ILE A 357 -5.49 2.35 -7.11
N PHE A 358 -6.11 1.18 -7.23
CA PHE A 358 -7.55 0.98 -7.15
C PHE A 358 -7.91 0.33 -5.82
N GLU A 359 -8.54 1.09 -4.93
CA GLU A 359 -9.00 0.62 -3.64
C GLU A 359 -10.50 0.35 -3.66
N HIS A 360 -10.92 -0.82 -3.15
CA HIS A 360 -12.33 -1.18 -3.16
C HIS A 360 -12.72 -2.15 -2.03
N PRO A 361 -13.81 -1.87 -1.28
CA PRO A 361 -14.15 -2.61 -0.05
C PRO A 361 -14.78 -3.98 -0.30
N GLU A 362 -15.40 -4.18 -1.46
CA GLU A 362 -16.16 -5.40 -1.79
C GLU A 362 -15.32 -6.44 -2.56
N LEU A 363 -14.03 -6.17 -2.80
CA LEU A 363 -13.16 -7.13 -3.48
C LEU A 363 -12.85 -8.31 -2.56
N THR A 364 -13.56 -9.42 -2.73
CA THR A 364 -13.47 -10.57 -1.81
C THR A 364 -12.05 -11.13 -1.72
N LEU A 365 -11.35 -11.29 -2.84
CA LEU A 365 -9.94 -11.73 -2.86
C LEU A 365 -9.03 -10.73 -2.13
N CYS A 366 -9.21 -9.43 -2.38
CA CYS A 366 -8.34 -8.41 -1.80
C CYS A 366 -8.60 -8.19 -0.31
N LYS A 367 -9.86 -8.29 0.11
CA LYS A 367 -10.27 -8.27 1.52
C LYS A 367 -9.62 -9.41 2.31
N SER A 368 -9.35 -10.54 1.65
CA SER A 368 -8.62 -11.67 2.22
C SER A 368 -7.08 -11.51 2.20
N GLY A 369 -6.57 -10.29 1.97
CA GLY A 369 -5.15 -9.94 2.13
C GLY A 369 -4.30 -10.06 0.86
N VAL A 370 -4.92 -10.02 -0.32
CA VAL A 370 -4.24 -10.08 -1.62
C VAL A 370 -4.26 -8.72 -2.31
N GLU A 371 -3.14 -8.31 -2.89
CA GLU A 371 -3.02 -7.19 -3.82
C GLU A 371 -2.77 -7.77 -5.21
N ILE A 372 -3.55 -7.32 -6.19
CA ILE A 372 -3.42 -7.80 -7.56
C ILE A 372 -2.78 -6.70 -8.40
N ILE A 373 -1.72 -7.06 -9.10
CA ILE A 373 -0.96 -6.16 -9.95
C ILE A 373 -1.30 -6.51 -11.40
N ASP A 374 -2.04 -5.64 -12.06
CA ASP A 374 -2.30 -5.73 -13.50
C ASP A 374 -1.11 -5.11 -14.25
N SER A 375 -0.40 -5.95 -14.99
CA SER A 375 0.72 -5.49 -15.82
C SER A 375 0.22 -5.11 -17.22
N PRO A 376 0.68 -3.97 -17.78
CA PRO A 376 0.44 -3.65 -19.18
C PRO A 376 0.91 -4.79 -20.10
N GLY A 377 0.18 -5.08 -21.17
CA GLY A 377 0.51 -6.19 -22.09
C GLY A 377 1.94 -6.11 -22.64
N LEU A 378 2.65 -7.23 -22.63
CA LEU A 378 4.11 -7.26 -22.71
C LEU A 378 4.73 -7.03 -24.09
N ASN A 379 3.97 -7.05 -25.18
CA ASN A 379 4.56 -7.35 -26.50
C ASN A 379 4.51 -6.23 -27.56
N GLU A 380 4.44 -4.95 -27.17
CA GLU A 380 4.50 -3.85 -28.15
C GLU A 380 5.42 -2.67 -27.79
N HIS A 381 5.92 -2.58 -26.55
CA HIS A 381 6.74 -1.44 -26.13
C HIS A 381 7.81 -1.87 -25.12
N PRO A 382 9.11 -1.63 -25.36
CA PRO A 382 10.19 -2.04 -24.46
C PRO A 382 10.11 -1.45 -23.04
N GLN A 383 9.48 -0.28 -22.90
CA GLN A 383 9.10 0.25 -21.59
C GLN A 383 8.26 -0.77 -20.79
N ARG A 384 7.33 -1.51 -21.40
CA ARG A 384 6.41 -2.39 -20.66
C ARG A 384 7.10 -3.64 -20.10
N THR A 385 8.12 -4.18 -20.77
CA THR A 385 8.93 -5.29 -20.27
C THR A 385 9.54 -4.95 -18.91
N ALA A 386 10.11 -3.76 -18.80
CA ALA A 386 10.72 -3.22 -17.58
C ALA A 386 9.72 -2.99 -16.43
N ILE A 387 8.48 -2.53 -16.71
CA ILE A 387 7.38 -2.45 -15.72
C ILE A 387 7.15 -3.83 -15.11
N THR A 388 7.07 -4.85 -15.98
CA THR A 388 6.84 -6.22 -15.53
C THR A 388 8.01 -6.76 -14.71
N HIS A 389 9.27 -6.35 -14.99
CA HIS A 389 10.40 -6.68 -14.11
C HIS A 389 10.19 -6.14 -12.68
N LYS A 390 9.88 -4.85 -12.51
CA LYS A 390 9.61 -4.22 -11.20
C LYS A 390 8.49 -4.93 -10.44
N ILE A 391 7.46 -5.37 -11.17
CA ILE A 391 6.31 -6.09 -10.62
C ILE A 391 6.74 -7.48 -10.13
N LEU A 392 7.46 -8.24 -10.94
CA LEU A 392 7.79 -9.65 -10.68
C LEU A 392 8.70 -9.87 -9.47
N THR A 393 9.65 -8.96 -9.20
CA THR A 393 10.58 -9.08 -8.06
C THR A 393 9.90 -9.06 -6.70
N ASN A 394 8.76 -8.38 -6.59
CA ASN A 394 8.03 -8.19 -5.33
C ASN A 394 6.67 -8.90 -5.38
N THR A 395 6.60 -10.05 -6.06
CA THR A 395 5.38 -10.82 -6.29
C THR A 395 5.48 -12.17 -5.60
N ASP A 396 4.45 -12.53 -4.83
CA ASP A 396 4.34 -13.84 -4.19
C ASP A 396 3.91 -14.93 -5.17
N ALA A 397 3.05 -14.60 -6.13
CA ALA A 397 2.59 -15.49 -7.20
C ALA A 397 2.39 -14.75 -8.52
N ALA A 398 2.82 -15.33 -9.63
CA ALA A 398 2.59 -14.79 -10.96
C ALA A 398 1.62 -15.68 -11.75
N ILE A 399 0.68 -15.07 -12.45
CA ILE A 399 -0.25 -15.72 -13.38
C ILE A 399 0.17 -15.34 -14.80
N PHE A 400 0.57 -16.33 -15.59
CA PHE A 400 0.80 -16.20 -17.02
C PHE A 400 -0.41 -16.67 -17.81
N LEU A 401 -0.96 -15.81 -18.66
CA LEU A 401 -2.19 -16.07 -19.43
C LEU A 401 -1.88 -16.30 -20.91
N THR A 402 -2.32 -17.44 -21.46
CA THR A 402 -2.20 -17.80 -22.88
C THR A 402 -3.55 -18.20 -23.48
N ASN A 403 -3.66 -18.19 -24.81
CA ASN A 403 -4.90 -18.49 -25.53
C ASN A 403 -5.03 -19.97 -25.89
N ALA A 404 -6.17 -20.60 -25.59
CA ALA A 404 -6.45 -21.97 -26.04
C ALA A 404 -6.42 -22.11 -27.58
N THR A 405 -7.00 -21.14 -28.30
CA THR A 405 -7.11 -21.19 -29.78
C THR A 405 -5.78 -20.93 -30.50
N ARG A 406 -4.82 -20.33 -29.80
CA ARG A 406 -3.48 -20.00 -30.28
C ARG A 406 -2.48 -20.24 -29.16
N LEU A 407 -2.27 -21.51 -28.82
CA LEU A 407 -1.46 -21.90 -27.68
C LEU A 407 0.01 -21.52 -27.88
N LEU A 408 0.55 -20.72 -26.95
CA LEU A 408 1.96 -20.34 -26.83
C LEU A 408 2.66 -20.06 -28.17
N PRO A 409 2.32 -18.97 -28.88
CA PRO A 409 3.12 -18.45 -29.98
C PRO A 409 4.57 -18.21 -29.52
N GLU A 410 5.52 -18.12 -30.46
CA GLU A 410 6.95 -18.03 -30.12
C GLU A 410 7.27 -16.88 -29.16
N LYS A 411 6.64 -15.72 -29.35
CA LYS A 411 6.76 -14.56 -28.47
C LYS A 411 6.23 -14.81 -27.04
N GLU A 412 5.18 -15.60 -26.89
CA GLU A 412 4.68 -15.98 -25.55
C GLU A 412 5.61 -16.98 -24.87
N LYS A 413 6.27 -17.86 -25.62
CA LYS A 413 7.27 -18.76 -25.06
C LYS A 413 8.48 -17.99 -24.54
N GLU A 414 9.01 -17.06 -25.34
CA GLU A 414 10.11 -16.17 -24.94
C GLU A 414 9.74 -15.41 -23.66
N LEU A 415 8.54 -14.84 -23.62
CA LEU A 415 8.05 -14.12 -22.45
C LEU A 415 7.91 -15.02 -21.21
N LEU A 416 7.42 -16.24 -21.38
CA LEU A 416 7.27 -17.19 -20.29
C LEU A 416 8.64 -17.63 -19.73
N HIS A 417 9.64 -17.82 -20.59
CA HIS A 417 11.02 -18.07 -20.16
C HIS A 417 11.59 -16.90 -19.35
N ASP A 418 11.35 -15.68 -19.82
CA ASP A 418 11.81 -14.44 -19.19
C ASP A 418 11.14 -14.23 -17.81
N VAL A 419 9.84 -14.49 -17.71
CA VAL A 419 9.11 -14.47 -16.43
C VAL A 419 9.66 -15.52 -15.46
N ARG A 420 9.88 -16.75 -15.91
CA ARG A 420 10.48 -17.82 -15.09
C ARG A 420 11.87 -17.42 -14.59
N TYR A 421 12.73 -16.96 -15.51
CA TYR A 421 14.09 -16.53 -15.19
C TYR A 421 14.11 -15.48 -14.08
N LYS A 422 13.20 -14.49 -14.15
CA LYS A 422 13.09 -13.43 -13.15
C LYS A 422 12.54 -13.92 -11.81
N LEU A 423 11.50 -14.76 -11.83
CA LEU A 423 10.94 -15.33 -10.61
C LEU A 423 11.95 -16.21 -9.86
N ASN A 424 12.91 -16.78 -10.58
CA ASN A 424 13.99 -17.60 -10.02
C ASN A 424 15.31 -16.85 -9.83
N ASN A 425 15.27 -15.54 -9.57
CA ASN A 425 16.46 -14.73 -9.26
C ASN A 425 17.58 -14.85 -10.31
N SER A 426 17.22 -14.86 -11.60
CA SER A 426 18.17 -14.97 -12.70
C SER A 426 18.87 -16.32 -12.81
N SER A 427 18.29 -17.37 -12.24
CA SER A 427 18.70 -18.77 -12.43
C SER A 427 18.05 -19.37 -13.67
N ASP A 428 18.87 -19.89 -14.59
CA ASP A 428 18.41 -20.47 -15.85
C ASP A 428 17.90 -21.92 -15.76
N LYS A 429 18.23 -22.62 -14.66
CA LYS A 429 18.09 -24.09 -14.58
C LYS A 429 16.91 -24.57 -13.76
N GLU A 430 16.43 -23.75 -12.82
CA GLU A 430 15.38 -24.15 -11.89
C GLU A 430 13.98 -23.79 -12.43
N PRO A 431 12.97 -24.63 -12.17
CA PRO A 431 11.57 -24.31 -12.47
C PRO A 431 11.02 -23.28 -11.47
N ALA A 432 10.07 -22.44 -11.89
CA ALA A 432 9.44 -21.48 -11.00
C ALA A 432 8.38 -22.16 -10.12
N GLU A 433 8.45 -22.00 -8.79
CA GLU A 433 7.48 -22.58 -7.85
C GLU A 433 6.19 -21.75 -7.74
N ASN A 434 6.31 -20.44 -7.97
CA ASN A 434 5.27 -19.42 -7.80
C ASN A 434 4.61 -18.97 -9.11
N LEU A 435 4.81 -19.71 -10.21
CA LEU A 435 4.27 -19.39 -11.54
C LEU A 435 3.08 -20.28 -11.88
N PHE A 436 1.94 -19.66 -12.18
CA PHE A 436 0.70 -20.31 -12.63
C PHE A 436 0.51 -20.04 -14.13
N VAL A 437 0.24 -21.08 -14.91
CA VAL A 437 -0.04 -20.95 -16.35
C VAL A 437 -1.52 -21.21 -16.59
N LEU A 438 -2.22 -20.19 -17.07
CA LEU A 438 -3.66 -20.24 -17.35
C LEU A 438 -3.89 -20.24 -18.86
N VAL A 439 -4.53 -21.28 -19.36
CA VAL A 439 -5.04 -21.38 -20.73
C VAL A 439 -6.46 -20.86 -20.76
N ASN A 440 -6.66 -19.67 -21.30
CA ASN A 440 -7.96 -19.01 -21.37
C ASN A 440 -8.68 -19.31 -22.71
N PHE A 441 -9.95 -18.94 -22.85
CA PHE A 441 -10.79 -19.17 -24.04
C PHE A 441 -11.09 -20.65 -24.33
N MET A 442 -11.15 -21.49 -23.31
CA MET A 442 -11.54 -22.90 -23.47
C MET A 442 -12.97 -23.05 -24.02
N ASP A 443 -13.83 -22.04 -23.87
CA ASP A 443 -15.17 -21.99 -24.43
C ASP A 443 -15.22 -21.87 -25.97
N ASN A 444 -14.09 -21.60 -26.60
CA ASN A 444 -13.97 -21.50 -28.06
C ASN A 444 -13.57 -22.84 -28.72
N LEU A 445 -13.38 -23.91 -27.94
CA LEU A 445 -13.05 -25.23 -28.45
C LEU A 445 -14.32 -26.08 -28.52
N ASP A 446 -14.67 -26.55 -29.71
CA ASP A 446 -15.93 -27.27 -29.95
C ASP A 446 -15.84 -28.79 -29.68
N ASN A 447 -14.63 -29.37 -29.71
CA ASN A 447 -14.42 -30.82 -29.60
C ASN A 447 -13.51 -31.20 -28.43
N GLU A 448 -13.80 -32.34 -27.79
CA GLU A 448 -12.99 -32.88 -26.68
C GLU A 448 -11.58 -33.28 -27.12
N GLU A 449 -11.38 -33.72 -28.37
CA GLU A 449 -10.06 -34.06 -28.92
C GLU A 449 -9.13 -32.83 -28.93
N ASP A 450 -9.62 -31.67 -29.38
CA ASP A 450 -8.85 -30.42 -29.41
C ASP A 450 -8.41 -29.99 -27.99
N VAL A 451 -9.28 -30.19 -27.00
CA VAL A 451 -8.98 -29.93 -25.59
C VAL A 451 -7.85 -30.83 -25.08
N GLN A 452 -7.86 -32.12 -25.44
CA GLN A 452 -6.81 -33.06 -25.04
C GLN A 452 -5.48 -32.76 -25.73
N ASP A 453 -5.51 -32.41 -27.02
CA ASP A 453 -4.33 -32.03 -27.78
C ASP A 453 -3.64 -30.77 -27.20
N ILE A 454 -4.43 -29.75 -26.82
CA ILE A 454 -3.92 -28.56 -26.15
C ILE A 454 -3.29 -28.90 -24.80
N LYS A 455 -3.97 -29.73 -24.00
CA LYS A 455 -3.45 -30.18 -22.70
C LYS A 455 -2.11 -30.89 -22.85
N GLN A 456 -2.04 -31.86 -23.76
CA GLN A 456 -0.83 -32.63 -23.99
C GLN A 456 0.31 -31.77 -24.54
N ARG A 457 0.02 -30.84 -25.47
CA ARG A 457 1.02 -29.93 -26.03
C ARG A 457 1.61 -29.00 -24.98
N LEU A 458 0.78 -28.42 -24.13
CA LEU A 458 1.25 -27.53 -23.05
C LEU A 458 2.05 -28.30 -22.01
N GLU A 459 1.56 -29.46 -21.56
CA GLU A 459 2.28 -30.30 -20.60
C GLU A 459 3.64 -30.73 -21.14
N ASN A 460 3.73 -31.15 -22.40
CA ASN A 460 4.98 -31.53 -23.03
C ASN A 460 5.97 -30.36 -23.08
N PHE A 461 5.50 -29.16 -23.43
CA PHE A 461 6.33 -27.96 -23.46
C PHE A 461 6.87 -27.60 -22.07
N VAL A 462 5.98 -27.52 -21.07
CA VAL A 462 6.33 -27.18 -19.70
C VAL A 462 7.29 -28.20 -19.08
N LYS A 463 7.06 -29.51 -19.32
CA LYS A 463 7.94 -30.60 -18.88
C LYS A 463 9.31 -30.52 -19.53
N LYS A 464 9.35 -30.32 -20.85
CA LYS A 464 10.60 -30.29 -21.63
C LYS A 464 11.48 -29.08 -21.26
N GLU A 465 10.87 -27.91 -21.11
CA GLU A 465 11.58 -26.65 -20.87
C GLU A 465 11.80 -26.36 -19.36
N ASN A 466 11.39 -27.28 -18.47
CA ASN A 466 11.50 -27.20 -17.01
C ASN A 466 11.00 -25.85 -16.46
N LEU A 467 9.81 -25.42 -16.90
CA LEU A 467 9.33 -24.05 -16.64
C LEU A 467 8.71 -23.89 -15.25
N ILE A 468 7.94 -24.87 -14.80
CA ILE A 468 7.22 -24.85 -13.52
C ILE A 468 7.38 -26.18 -12.81
N VAL A 469 7.26 -26.15 -11.49
CA VAL A 469 7.31 -27.37 -10.68
C VAL A 469 6.05 -28.20 -10.91
N LEU A 470 6.22 -29.36 -11.55
CA LEU A 470 5.19 -30.38 -11.70
C LEU A 470 5.26 -31.36 -10.51
N LYS A 471 4.99 -30.88 -9.29
CA LYS A 471 4.76 -31.72 -8.09
C LYS A 471 3.33 -32.29 -8.13
N GLU A 472 2.87 -32.94 -7.05
CA GLU A 472 1.49 -33.46 -6.88
C GLU A 472 0.37 -32.40 -7.10
N ILE A 473 0.70 -31.10 -7.13
CA ILE A 473 -0.24 -29.99 -7.31
C ILE A 473 -0.02 -29.33 -8.68
N ASN A 474 -1.03 -29.38 -9.55
CA ASN A 474 -0.95 -28.81 -10.90
C ASN A 474 -1.03 -27.27 -10.86
N ARG A 475 -0.02 -26.61 -11.45
CA ARG A 475 0.07 -25.15 -11.65
C ARG A 475 -0.46 -24.69 -13.00
N VAL A 476 -0.90 -25.63 -13.84
CA VAL A 476 -1.51 -25.36 -15.14
C VAL A 476 -3.03 -25.50 -15.04
N HIS A 477 -3.75 -24.46 -15.45
CA HIS A 477 -5.21 -24.41 -15.38
C HIS A 477 -5.81 -24.05 -16.72
N TYR A 478 -6.97 -24.64 -17.03
CA TYR A 478 -7.69 -24.45 -18.30
C TYR A 478 -9.04 -23.82 -17.96
N ILE A 479 -9.26 -22.57 -18.40
CA ILE A 479 -10.42 -21.77 -17.98
C ILE A 479 -11.09 -21.07 -19.15
N SER A 480 -12.33 -20.64 -18.93
CA SER A 480 -12.93 -19.53 -19.67
C SER A 480 -13.26 -18.41 -18.70
N ALA A 481 -12.40 -17.39 -18.63
CA ALA A 481 -12.63 -16.25 -17.73
C ALA A 481 -13.96 -15.53 -18.03
N LYS A 482 -14.33 -15.46 -19.32
CA LYS A 482 -15.58 -14.81 -19.75
C LYS A 482 -16.82 -15.60 -19.35
N ALA A 483 -16.81 -16.93 -19.57
CA ALA A 483 -17.92 -17.78 -19.16
C ALA A 483 -18.03 -17.83 -17.63
N ALA A 484 -16.91 -17.97 -16.92
CA ALA A 484 -16.86 -17.94 -15.46
C ALA A 484 -17.42 -16.64 -14.89
N LEU A 485 -17.01 -15.47 -15.41
CA LEU A 485 -17.56 -14.17 -14.98
C LEU A 485 -19.08 -14.09 -15.18
N LYS A 486 -19.57 -14.52 -16.35
CA LYS A 486 -21.02 -14.56 -16.61
C LYS A 486 -21.75 -15.51 -15.66
N SER A 487 -21.15 -16.65 -15.33
CA SER A 487 -21.75 -17.63 -14.42
C SER A 487 -21.72 -17.14 -12.97
N ILE A 488 -20.69 -16.40 -12.57
CA ILE A 488 -20.62 -15.67 -11.29
C ILE A 488 -21.73 -14.62 -11.22
N GLN A 489 -21.89 -13.79 -12.25
CA GLN A 489 -22.92 -12.74 -12.32
C GLN A 489 -24.35 -13.31 -12.38
N ASN A 490 -24.57 -14.39 -13.12
CA ASN A 490 -25.91 -14.96 -13.32
C ASN A 490 -26.29 -16.00 -12.26
N GLY A 491 -25.32 -16.47 -11.47
CA GLY A 491 -25.56 -17.43 -10.37
C GLY A 491 -25.73 -18.85 -10.87
N ASN A 492 -25.13 -19.11 -12.03
CA ASN A 492 -25.13 -20.42 -12.66
C ASN A 492 -23.93 -21.19 -12.15
N ASN A 493 -24.08 -22.51 -12.03
CA ASN A 493 -22.99 -23.41 -11.68
C ASN A 493 -22.75 -24.34 -12.86
N ASP A 494 -21.86 -23.95 -13.76
CA ASP A 494 -21.46 -24.69 -14.95
C ASP A 494 -20.01 -25.18 -14.84
N GLU A 495 -19.57 -25.95 -15.84
CA GLU A 495 -18.22 -26.51 -15.90
C GLU A 495 -17.13 -25.43 -15.96
N TYR A 496 -17.41 -24.29 -16.62
CA TYR A 496 -16.47 -23.16 -16.68
C TYR A 496 -16.28 -22.49 -15.32
N LEU A 497 -17.35 -22.39 -14.50
CA LEU A 497 -17.23 -21.91 -13.13
C LEU A 497 -16.50 -22.93 -12.24
N GLN A 498 -16.71 -24.24 -12.45
CA GLN A 498 -15.98 -25.27 -11.69
C GLN A 498 -14.48 -25.24 -11.99
N SER A 499 -14.08 -25.23 -13.26
CA SER A 499 -12.66 -25.11 -13.64
C SER A 499 -12.02 -23.81 -13.12
N PHE A 500 -12.79 -22.71 -13.10
CA PHE A 500 -12.33 -21.46 -12.49
C PHE A 500 -12.17 -21.59 -10.96
N LYS A 501 -13.10 -22.26 -10.28
CA LYS A 501 -12.99 -22.53 -8.84
C LYS A 501 -11.78 -23.40 -8.50
N ASP A 502 -11.49 -24.42 -9.30
CA ASP A 502 -10.31 -25.28 -9.14
C ASP A 502 -9.01 -24.47 -9.25
N PHE A 503 -8.94 -23.56 -10.22
CA PHE A 503 -7.85 -22.60 -10.33
C PHE A 503 -7.73 -21.73 -9.08
N THR A 504 -8.82 -21.08 -8.65
CA THR A 504 -8.78 -20.20 -7.48
C THR A 504 -8.38 -20.94 -6.21
N LEU A 505 -8.81 -22.19 -6.04
CA LEU A 505 -8.44 -23.03 -4.90
C LEU A 505 -6.96 -23.44 -4.94
N SER A 506 -6.43 -23.75 -6.12
CA SER A 506 -5.00 -24.03 -6.30
C SER A 506 -4.14 -22.82 -5.96
N LEU A 507 -4.54 -21.62 -6.42
CA LEU A 507 -3.89 -20.36 -6.08
C LEU A 507 -3.98 -20.06 -4.57
N GLU A 508 -5.17 -20.27 -3.98
CA GLU A 508 -5.42 -20.02 -2.57
C GLU A 508 -4.51 -20.89 -1.69
N LYS A 509 -4.46 -22.19 -1.98
CA LYS A 509 -3.61 -23.14 -1.24
C LYS A 509 -2.14 -22.78 -1.32
N PHE A 510 -1.68 -22.32 -2.48
CA PHE A 510 -0.30 -21.85 -2.64
C PHE A 510 -0.01 -20.64 -1.74
N LEU A 511 -0.87 -19.62 -1.83
CA LEU A 511 -0.69 -18.40 -1.05
C LEU A 511 -0.73 -18.68 0.45
N THR A 512 -1.57 -19.61 0.93
CA THR A 512 -1.69 -19.89 2.37
C THR A 512 -0.69 -20.91 2.89
N PHE A 513 -0.57 -22.08 2.26
CA PHE A 513 0.17 -23.22 2.81
C PHE A 513 1.64 -23.28 2.35
N GLU A 514 1.99 -22.57 1.28
CA GLU A 514 3.36 -22.50 0.78
C GLU A 514 3.97 -21.12 1.12
N SER A 515 3.54 -20.05 0.44
CA SER A 515 4.05 -18.69 0.67
C SER A 515 3.70 -18.16 2.07
N GLY A 516 2.45 -18.35 2.49
CA GLY A 516 1.93 -17.88 3.77
C GLY A 516 2.62 -18.53 4.96
N LYS A 517 2.92 -19.84 4.88
CA LYS A 517 3.65 -20.56 5.93
C LYS A 517 5.03 -19.97 6.18
N VAL A 518 5.78 -19.64 5.13
CA VAL A 518 7.10 -18.98 5.24
C VAL A 518 6.96 -17.62 5.93
N LYS A 519 5.99 -16.81 5.49
CA LYS A 519 5.68 -15.49 6.05
C LYS A 519 5.31 -15.50 7.53
N ILE A 520 4.49 -16.47 7.94
CA ILE A 520 4.10 -16.68 9.34
C ILE A 520 5.31 -17.12 10.16
N HIS A 521 6.11 -18.07 9.65
CA HIS A 521 7.28 -18.57 10.36
C HIS A 521 8.27 -17.44 10.66
N GLN A 522 8.60 -16.63 9.65
CA GLN A 522 9.45 -15.44 9.79
C GLN A 522 8.92 -14.47 10.85
N SER A 523 7.61 -14.21 10.84
CA SER A 523 6.98 -13.31 11.82
C SER A 523 7.07 -13.87 13.24
N VAL A 524 6.85 -15.18 13.41
CA VAL A 524 6.96 -15.84 14.72
C VAL A 524 8.40 -15.88 15.21
N GLU A 525 9.38 -16.11 14.33
CA GLU A 525 10.80 -16.04 14.69
C GLU A 525 11.19 -14.64 15.17
N GLN A 526 10.73 -13.60 14.48
CA GLN A 526 10.95 -12.20 14.88
C GLN A 526 10.33 -11.90 16.26
N ILE A 527 9.08 -12.31 16.51
CA ILE A 527 8.45 -12.13 17.84
C ILE A 527 9.21 -12.92 18.91
N ASN A 528 9.56 -14.18 18.64
CA ASN A 528 10.31 -15.02 19.59
C ASN A 528 11.67 -14.43 19.94
N ARG A 529 12.36 -13.80 18.97
CA ARG A 529 13.61 -13.10 19.22
C ARG A 529 13.42 -11.98 20.25
N VAL A 530 12.38 -11.17 20.11
CA VAL A 530 12.04 -10.11 21.09
C VAL A 530 11.68 -10.69 22.45
N ILE A 531 10.89 -11.78 22.49
CA ILE A 531 10.54 -12.48 23.74
C ILE A 531 11.80 -13.00 24.43
N HIS A 532 12.73 -13.63 23.70
CA HIS A 532 13.97 -14.14 24.27
C HIS A 532 14.85 -13.03 24.84
N LYS A 533 14.99 -11.90 24.15
CA LYS A 533 15.70 -10.72 24.68
C LYS A 533 15.05 -10.23 25.97
N SER A 534 13.72 -10.14 26.00
CA SER A 534 12.94 -9.70 27.16
C SER A 534 13.11 -10.63 28.36
N LEU A 535 13.00 -11.95 28.15
CA LEU A 535 13.21 -12.96 29.20
C LEU A 535 14.62 -12.92 29.80
N ASN A 536 15.64 -12.71 28.96
CA ASN A 536 17.01 -12.57 29.42
C ASN A 536 17.20 -11.32 30.30
N SER A 537 16.65 -10.16 29.88
CA SER A 537 16.69 -8.91 30.64
C SER A 537 15.93 -9.01 31.98
N LEU A 538 14.78 -9.69 32.01
CA LEU A 538 14.03 -9.96 33.23
C LEU A 538 14.78 -10.88 34.20
N SER A 539 15.39 -11.96 33.70
CA SER A 539 16.22 -12.84 34.54
C SER A 539 17.41 -12.10 35.15
N GLN A 540 17.95 -11.12 34.44
CA GLN A 540 19.03 -10.29 34.92
C GLN A 540 18.55 -9.31 36.01
N SER A 541 17.42 -8.65 35.80
CA SER A 541 16.78 -7.80 36.81
C SER A 541 16.55 -8.56 38.12
N GLU A 542 16.06 -9.80 38.03
CA GLU A 542 15.86 -10.67 39.20
C GLU A 542 17.17 -10.96 39.94
N GLN A 543 18.23 -11.32 39.21
CA GLN A 543 19.55 -11.58 39.80
C GLN A 543 20.17 -10.33 40.45
N THR A 544 19.93 -9.14 39.89
CA THR A 544 20.32 -7.85 40.48
C THR A 544 19.58 -7.59 41.79
N LEU A 545 18.26 -7.78 41.83
CA LEU A 545 17.45 -7.61 43.06
C LEU A 545 17.82 -8.61 44.17
N GLU A 546 18.18 -9.84 43.80
CA GLU A 546 18.71 -10.86 44.70
C GLU A 546 20.12 -10.56 45.22
N GLY A 547 20.79 -9.54 44.66
CA GLY A 547 22.16 -9.17 45.00
C GLY A 547 23.20 -10.18 44.51
N LYS A 548 22.84 -11.05 43.56
CA LYS A 548 23.78 -11.96 42.88
C LYS A 548 24.65 -11.21 41.88
N ILE A 549 24.08 -10.19 41.25
CA ILE A 549 24.80 -9.21 40.45
C ILE A 549 25.03 -7.98 41.34
N GLN A 550 26.28 -7.68 41.65
CA GLN A 550 26.68 -6.47 42.38
C GLN A 550 27.79 -5.77 41.63
N ILE A 551 27.63 -4.47 41.43
CA ILE A 551 28.59 -3.65 40.69
C ILE A 551 29.22 -2.66 41.65
N SER A 552 30.54 -2.76 41.80
CA SER A 552 31.33 -1.78 42.54
C SER A 552 31.40 -0.44 41.80
N GLU A 553 31.69 0.65 42.52
CA GLU A 553 31.88 1.97 41.89
C GLU A 553 33.00 1.97 40.82
N ALA A 554 34.04 1.15 40.99
CA ALA A 554 35.08 0.97 39.97
C ALA A 554 34.52 0.33 38.68
N GLN A 555 33.65 -0.67 38.80
CA GLN A 555 33.02 -1.33 37.66
C GLN A 555 31.97 -0.44 36.98
N LYS A 556 31.27 0.44 37.72
CA LYS A 556 30.39 1.45 37.11
C LYS A 556 31.17 2.41 36.21
N LEU A 557 32.34 2.86 36.66
CA LEU A 557 33.23 3.71 35.84
C LEU A 557 33.74 2.96 34.59
N GLU A 558 34.08 1.68 34.72
CA GLU A 558 34.46 0.82 33.60
C GLU A 558 33.32 0.66 32.59
N ILE A 559 32.08 0.47 33.04
CA ILE A 559 30.90 0.41 32.16
C ILE A 559 30.68 1.73 31.42
N LEU A 560 30.83 2.88 32.09
CA LEU A 560 30.72 4.20 31.45
C LEU A 560 31.81 4.41 30.38
N GLU A 561 33.04 3.95 30.65
CA GLU A 561 34.11 3.94 29.64
C GLU A 561 33.74 3.05 28.44
N LYS A 562 33.16 1.87 28.70
CA LYS A 562 32.68 0.97 27.64
C LYS A 562 31.55 1.56 26.79
N ILE A 563 30.61 2.29 27.39
CA ILE A 563 29.59 3.06 26.64
C ILE A 563 30.27 4.07 25.70
N GLY A 564 31.32 4.76 26.18
CA GLY A 564 32.12 5.67 25.37
C GLY A 564 32.84 4.96 24.22
N GLU A 565 33.45 3.80 24.46
CA GLU A 565 34.10 2.99 23.43
C GLU A 565 33.10 2.50 22.37
N VAL A 566 31.93 1.99 22.77
CA VAL A 566 30.86 1.55 21.88
C VAL A 566 30.34 2.70 21.01
N SER A 567 30.12 3.88 21.62
CA SER A 567 29.74 5.08 20.88
C SER A 567 30.82 5.50 19.87
N GLY A 568 32.10 5.33 20.24
CA GLY A 568 33.22 5.55 19.33
C GLY A 568 33.27 4.57 18.16
N ARG A 569 32.89 3.29 18.37
CA ARG A 569 32.76 2.28 17.31
C ARG A 569 31.67 2.65 16.31
N ASP A 570 30.55 3.15 16.80
CA ASP A 570 29.41 3.60 15.99
C ASP A 570 29.81 4.73 15.02
N VAL A 571 30.56 5.72 15.54
CA VAL A 571 31.11 6.79 14.71
C VAL A 571 32.10 6.25 13.68
N ARG A 572 32.96 5.28 14.05
CA ARG A 572 33.90 4.66 13.10
C ARG A 572 33.17 3.92 11.97
N ILE A 573 32.12 3.17 12.29
CA ILE A 573 31.30 2.48 11.28
C ILE A 573 30.66 3.48 10.34
N ARG A 574 30.06 4.56 10.85
CA ARG A 574 29.47 5.61 9.99
C ARG A 574 30.49 6.26 9.06
N VAL A 575 31.66 6.61 9.58
CA VAL A 575 32.75 7.18 8.77
C VAL A 575 33.24 6.18 7.71
N LEU A 576 33.37 4.90 8.08
CA LEU A 576 33.75 3.84 7.15
C LEU A 576 32.72 3.69 6.04
N VAL A 577 31.43 3.65 6.36
CA VAL A 577 30.38 3.52 5.34
C VAL A 577 30.41 4.68 4.36
N SER A 578 30.53 5.93 4.84
CA SER A 578 30.67 7.07 3.94
C SER A 578 31.89 6.92 3.02
N SER A 579 33.04 6.51 3.55
CA SER A 579 34.25 6.27 2.76
C SER A 579 34.07 5.14 1.73
N VAL A 580 33.36 4.07 2.07
CA VAL A 580 33.11 2.93 1.16
C VAL A 580 32.09 3.33 0.08
N ILE A 581 31.07 4.11 0.43
CA ILE A 581 30.12 4.67 -0.55
C ILE A 581 30.87 5.50 -1.58
N ASP A 582 31.78 6.39 -1.14
CA ASP A 582 32.58 7.23 -2.04
C ASP A 582 33.45 6.36 -2.98
N GLU A 583 34.15 5.35 -2.45
CA GLU A 583 34.98 4.44 -3.25
C GLU A 583 34.15 3.60 -4.24
N VAL A 584 33.01 3.08 -3.79
CA VAL A 584 32.10 2.29 -4.63
C VAL A 584 31.49 3.16 -5.73
N TYR A 585 31.14 4.41 -5.42
CA TYR A 585 30.65 5.37 -6.40
C TYR A 585 31.71 5.72 -7.44
N GLU A 586 32.95 5.98 -7.02
CA GLU A 586 34.06 6.24 -7.93
C GLU A 586 34.28 5.05 -8.89
N LYS A 587 34.40 3.82 -8.36
CA LYS A 587 34.51 2.59 -9.17
C LYS A 587 33.33 2.39 -10.12
N ALA A 588 32.11 2.63 -9.64
CA ALA A 588 30.89 2.50 -10.44
C ALA A 588 30.84 3.53 -11.57
N SER A 589 31.24 4.78 -11.29
CA SER A 589 31.30 5.86 -12.27
C SER A 589 32.36 5.59 -13.33
N GLU A 590 33.58 5.19 -12.93
CA GLU A 590 34.64 4.81 -13.86
C GLU A 590 34.21 3.65 -14.75
N SER A 591 33.63 2.59 -14.17
CA SER A 591 33.13 1.45 -14.92
C SER A 591 32.00 1.82 -15.89
N TYR A 592 31.13 2.74 -15.48
CA TYR A 592 30.06 3.25 -16.33
C TYR A 592 30.62 4.03 -17.53
N ASP A 593 31.59 4.92 -17.29
CA ASP A 593 32.22 5.71 -18.34
C ASP A 593 32.99 4.84 -19.33
N GLU A 594 33.71 3.82 -18.87
CA GLU A 594 34.37 2.83 -19.72
C GLU A 594 33.37 2.04 -20.57
N TRP A 595 32.31 1.51 -19.95
CA TRP A 595 31.26 0.78 -20.66
C TRP A 595 30.55 1.66 -21.70
N ARG A 596 30.29 2.93 -21.37
CA ARG A 596 29.64 3.92 -22.23
C ARG A 596 30.53 4.32 -23.41
N ALA A 597 31.83 4.49 -23.21
CA ALA A 597 32.77 4.89 -24.27
C ALA A 597 32.75 3.90 -25.46
N GLU A 598 32.57 2.62 -25.18
CA GLU A 598 32.49 1.56 -26.19
C GLU A 598 31.05 1.20 -26.60
N LEU A 599 30.03 1.72 -25.90
CA LEU A 599 28.63 1.38 -26.15
C LEU A 599 28.20 1.76 -27.57
N GLY A 600 28.67 2.89 -28.09
CA GLY A 600 28.37 3.35 -29.44
C GLY A 600 28.75 2.32 -30.50
N ASP A 601 29.97 1.79 -30.41
CA ASP A 601 30.50 0.79 -31.35
C ASP A 601 29.73 -0.53 -31.26
N ARG A 602 29.45 -1.02 -30.04
CA ARG A 602 28.66 -2.25 -29.82
C ARG A 602 27.24 -2.11 -30.36
N MET A 603 26.61 -0.95 -30.11
CA MET A 603 25.28 -0.66 -30.65
C MET A 603 25.29 -0.51 -32.16
N ALA A 604 26.36 0.04 -32.76
CA ALA A 604 26.51 0.15 -34.20
C ALA A 604 26.64 -1.24 -34.85
N GLU A 605 27.44 -2.13 -34.27
CA GLU A 605 27.58 -3.53 -34.72
C GLU A 605 26.24 -4.27 -34.64
N LYS A 606 25.53 -4.18 -33.50
CA LYS A 606 24.20 -4.76 -33.33
C LYS A 606 23.19 -4.19 -34.32
N SER A 607 23.30 -2.88 -34.61
CA SER A 607 22.42 -2.22 -35.56
C SER A 607 22.46 -2.91 -36.91
N VAL A 608 23.61 -3.39 -37.40
CA VAL A 608 23.74 -4.06 -38.71
C VAL A 608 22.74 -5.21 -38.87
N TYR A 609 22.41 -5.93 -37.80
CA TYR A 609 21.49 -7.05 -37.81
C TYR A 609 20.02 -6.68 -37.67
N TRP A 610 19.70 -5.40 -37.40
CA TRP A 610 18.31 -4.98 -37.33
C TRP A 610 17.61 -5.14 -38.67
N HIS A 611 16.44 -5.76 -38.63
CA HIS A 611 15.64 -6.08 -39.79
C HIS A 611 14.18 -5.66 -39.61
N SER A 612 13.49 -5.41 -40.71
CA SER A 612 12.04 -5.17 -40.73
C SER A 612 11.46 -5.76 -42.00
N GLU A 613 10.26 -6.33 -41.89
CA GLU A 613 9.51 -6.88 -43.03
C GLU A 613 8.65 -5.79 -43.72
N HIS A 614 8.65 -4.57 -43.19
CA HIS A 614 7.81 -3.48 -43.67
C HIS A 614 8.43 -2.73 -44.85
N ASN A 615 7.58 -2.36 -45.82
CA ASN A 615 8.02 -1.69 -47.03
C ASN A 615 8.52 -0.25 -46.71
N PRO A 616 9.74 0.13 -47.11
CA PRO A 616 10.31 1.44 -46.78
C PRO A 616 9.57 2.64 -47.38
N VAL A 617 8.75 2.44 -48.40
CA VAL A 617 8.02 3.49 -49.11
C VAL A 617 6.60 3.62 -48.60
N PHE A 618 5.91 2.50 -48.36
CA PHE A 618 4.49 2.49 -47.99
C PHE A 618 4.22 2.34 -46.49
N SER A 619 5.25 2.10 -45.67
CA SER A 619 5.09 1.81 -44.23
C SER A 619 6.26 2.36 -43.40
N GLN A 620 6.68 3.59 -43.68
CA GLN A 620 7.79 4.26 -42.97
C GLN A 620 7.59 4.31 -41.46
N ASP A 621 6.39 4.66 -40.98
CA ASP A 621 6.11 4.72 -39.54
C ASP A 621 6.29 3.36 -38.85
N LYS A 622 5.91 2.27 -39.52
CA LYS A 622 6.09 0.89 -39.00
C LYS A 622 7.55 0.47 -39.03
N LEU A 623 8.28 0.86 -40.09
CA LEU A 623 9.71 0.61 -40.23
C LEU A 623 10.53 1.35 -39.15
N ILE A 624 10.22 2.61 -38.88
CA ILE A 624 10.81 3.42 -37.80
C ILE A 624 10.54 2.74 -36.45
N LYS A 625 9.31 2.28 -36.22
CA LYS A 625 8.92 1.60 -34.99
C LYS A 625 9.67 0.28 -34.78
N ASP A 626 9.83 -0.54 -35.82
CA ASP A 626 10.58 -1.79 -35.75
C ASP A 626 12.04 -1.57 -35.38
N TYR A 627 12.70 -0.60 -36.00
CA TYR A 627 14.09 -0.27 -35.68
C TYR A 627 14.23 0.38 -34.31
N THR A 628 13.28 1.22 -33.91
CA THR A 628 13.27 1.82 -32.58
C THR A 628 13.15 0.73 -31.51
N ASN A 629 12.26 -0.23 -31.69
CA ASN A 629 12.11 -1.37 -30.78
C ASN A 629 13.38 -2.22 -30.66
N GLN A 630 14.07 -2.45 -31.78
CA GLN A 630 15.33 -3.20 -31.80
C GLN A 630 16.47 -2.44 -31.13
N PHE A 631 16.63 -1.14 -31.42
CA PHE A 631 17.57 -0.28 -30.72
C PHE A 631 17.38 -0.35 -29.21
N ILE A 632 16.13 -0.23 -28.76
CA ILE A 632 15.84 -0.24 -27.34
C ILE A 632 16.13 -1.60 -26.72
N ARG A 633 15.67 -2.70 -27.33
CA ARG A 633 15.94 -4.04 -26.83
C ARG A 633 17.43 -4.28 -26.66
N ASP A 634 18.22 -3.88 -27.64
CA ASP A 634 19.65 -4.09 -27.66
C ASP A 634 20.37 -3.19 -26.63
N LEU A 635 19.91 -1.95 -26.45
CA LEU A 635 20.37 -1.02 -25.41
C LEU A 635 20.00 -1.51 -24.00
N SER A 636 18.76 -1.98 -23.79
CA SER A 636 18.32 -2.59 -22.53
C SER A 636 19.24 -3.74 -22.15
N LYS A 637 19.55 -4.62 -23.11
CA LYS A 637 20.43 -5.75 -22.87
C LYS A 637 21.85 -5.32 -22.47
N GLU A 638 22.40 -4.28 -23.10
CA GLU A 638 23.71 -3.73 -22.72
C GLU A 638 23.70 -3.17 -21.29
N ILE A 639 22.66 -2.42 -20.93
CA ILE A 639 22.51 -1.84 -19.60
C ILE A 639 22.29 -2.95 -18.54
N ASP A 640 21.46 -3.95 -18.85
CA ASP A 640 21.22 -5.11 -18.00
C ASP A 640 22.50 -5.92 -17.75
N GLU A 641 23.30 -6.13 -18.79
CA GLU A 641 24.55 -6.87 -18.68
C GLU A 641 25.55 -6.13 -17.79
N TRP A 642 25.73 -4.82 -17.99
CA TRP A 642 26.61 -4.01 -17.14
C TRP A 642 26.07 -3.92 -15.70
N GLY A 643 24.79 -3.57 -15.54
CA GLY A 643 24.16 -3.36 -14.24
C GLY A 643 24.16 -4.62 -13.36
N ASN A 644 23.85 -5.78 -13.94
CA ASN A 644 23.81 -7.02 -13.16
C ASN A 644 25.20 -7.65 -12.99
N LYS A 645 26.01 -7.75 -14.03
CA LYS A 645 27.28 -8.49 -13.93
C LYS A 645 28.42 -7.67 -13.36
N ILE A 646 28.42 -6.36 -13.60
CA ILE A 646 29.54 -5.49 -13.21
C ILE A 646 29.15 -4.69 -11.98
N LEU A 647 28.12 -3.84 -12.07
CA LEU A 647 27.73 -3.00 -10.94
C LEU A 647 27.30 -3.85 -9.74
N LYS A 648 26.37 -4.79 -9.91
CA LYS A 648 25.89 -5.63 -8.80
C LYS A 648 26.90 -6.69 -8.37
N ASP A 649 27.27 -7.59 -9.27
CA ASP A 649 28.00 -8.82 -8.89
C ASP A 649 29.49 -8.59 -8.62
N ILE A 650 30.06 -7.46 -9.07
CA ILE A 650 31.46 -7.10 -8.84
C ILE A 650 31.54 -5.91 -7.89
N ILE A 651 31.12 -4.72 -8.32
CA ILE A 651 31.41 -3.45 -7.62
C ILE A 651 30.68 -3.35 -6.28
N LEU A 652 29.34 -3.48 -6.30
CA LEU A 652 28.52 -3.40 -5.09
C LEU A 652 28.85 -4.57 -4.16
N LYS A 653 28.97 -5.78 -4.71
CA LYS A 653 29.29 -6.98 -3.91
C LYS A 653 30.61 -6.86 -3.16
N GLU A 654 31.67 -6.42 -3.83
CA GLU A 654 32.99 -6.21 -3.20
C GLU A 654 32.92 -5.18 -2.07
N GLY A 655 32.27 -4.03 -2.31
CA GLY A 655 32.08 -3.00 -1.29
C GLY A 655 31.24 -3.50 -0.10
N ILE A 656 30.20 -4.29 -0.37
CA ILE A 656 29.35 -4.91 0.66
C ILE A 656 30.17 -5.90 1.50
N GLU A 657 30.88 -6.83 0.86
CA GLU A 657 31.67 -7.84 1.58
C GLU A 657 32.77 -7.19 2.44
N TYR A 658 33.42 -6.14 1.91
CA TYR A 658 34.38 -5.35 2.68
C TYR A 658 33.72 -4.67 3.88
N LEU A 659 32.58 -4.01 3.67
CA LEU A 659 31.88 -3.32 4.75
C LEU A 659 31.38 -4.30 5.83
N ASP A 660 30.74 -5.40 5.42
CA ASP A 660 30.21 -6.42 6.32
C ASP A 660 31.33 -7.03 7.18
N ALA A 661 32.51 -7.29 6.60
CA ALA A 661 33.67 -7.77 7.36
C ALA A 661 34.14 -6.78 8.43
N ASN A 662 34.17 -5.48 8.11
CA ASN A 662 34.59 -4.45 9.07
C ASN A 662 33.52 -4.18 10.14
N ILE A 663 32.24 -4.18 9.78
CA ILE A 663 31.14 -4.09 10.75
C ILE A 663 31.20 -5.30 11.68
N ALA A 664 31.36 -6.51 11.14
CA ALA A 664 31.48 -7.73 11.93
C ALA A 664 32.67 -7.66 12.91
N TYR A 665 33.82 -7.12 12.48
CA TYR A 665 34.97 -6.91 13.34
C TYR A 665 34.65 -5.97 14.53
N GLU A 666 33.99 -4.83 14.27
CA GLU A 666 33.60 -3.89 15.33
C GLU A 666 32.56 -4.49 16.28
N LEU A 667 31.58 -5.23 15.76
CA LEU A 667 30.55 -5.91 16.56
C LEU A 667 31.10 -7.09 17.38
N ASP A 668 32.04 -7.86 16.83
CA ASP A 668 32.72 -8.95 17.56
C ASP A 668 33.55 -8.42 18.73
N ALA A 669 34.16 -7.24 18.55
CA ALA A 669 34.88 -6.59 19.65
C ALA A 669 33.94 -6.14 20.78
N ILE A 670 32.74 -5.62 20.47
CA ILE A 670 31.69 -5.33 21.46
C ILE A 670 31.26 -6.63 22.16
N GLN A 671 31.03 -7.69 21.39
CA GLN A 671 30.68 -9.00 21.93
C GLN A 671 31.75 -9.54 22.88
N GLY A 672 33.02 -9.40 22.54
CA GLY A 672 34.15 -9.79 23.39
C GLY A 672 34.22 -9.00 24.70
N ASP A 673 33.89 -7.71 24.68
CA ASP A 673 33.81 -6.90 25.89
C ASP A 673 32.66 -7.35 26.81
N PHE A 674 31.50 -7.69 26.24
CA PHE A 674 30.42 -8.30 27.03
C PHE A 674 30.78 -9.68 27.58
N GLN A 675 31.53 -10.51 26.86
CA GLN A 675 31.99 -11.80 27.38
C GLN A 675 32.89 -11.65 28.61
N ARG A 676 33.77 -10.63 28.61
CA ARG A 676 34.60 -10.32 29.78
C ARG A 676 33.75 -9.83 30.95
N LEU A 677 32.78 -8.97 30.69
CA LEU A 677 31.88 -8.47 31.73
C LEU A 677 31.03 -9.60 32.33
N ASP A 678 30.50 -10.49 31.50
CA ASP A 678 29.74 -11.67 31.93
C ASP A 678 30.56 -12.56 32.88
N GLN A 679 31.86 -12.73 32.63
CA GLN A 679 32.75 -13.47 33.53
C GLN A 679 32.99 -12.76 34.87
N GLN A 680 32.99 -11.44 34.87
CA GLN A 680 33.26 -10.64 36.07
C GLN A 680 32.02 -10.49 36.98
N ILE A 681 30.83 -10.35 36.39
CA ILE A 681 29.60 -9.97 37.12
C ILE A 681 28.48 -11.03 36.96
N GLN A 682 28.78 -12.19 36.37
CA GLN A 682 27.84 -13.32 36.18
C GLN A 682 26.58 -12.94 35.38
N THR A 683 26.72 -12.02 34.41
CA THR A 683 25.64 -11.63 33.49
C THR A 683 25.60 -12.51 32.23
N ASN A 684 24.62 -12.29 31.35
CA ASN A 684 24.45 -13.03 30.09
C ASN A 684 24.39 -12.11 28.85
N PHE A 685 25.01 -10.93 28.93
CA PHE A 685 24.91 -9.93 27.87
C PHE A 685 25.54 -10.37 26.56
N SER A 686 26.62 -11.16 26.61
CA SER A 686 27.25 -11.69 25.40
C SER A 686 26.29 -12.58 24.60
N GLN A 687 25.38 -13.28 25.28
CA GLN A 687 24.34 -14.07 24.64
C GLN A 687 23.24 -13.19 24.05
N GLN A 688 22.82 -12.13 24.77
CA GLN A 688 21.86 -11.15 24.25
C GLN A 688 22.41 -10.47 22.99
N MET A 689 23.66 -9.99 23.04
CA MET A 689 24.34 -9.40 21.89
C MET A 689 24.51 -10.36 20.72
N LYS A 690 24.78 -11.64 20.99
CA LYS A 690 24.87 -12.66 19.93
C LYS A 690 23.55 -12.83 19.18
N LEU A 691 22.41 -12.76 19.87
CA LEU A 691 21.08 -12.79 19.25
C LEU A 691 20.80 -11.51 18.44
N SER A 692 21.31 -10.37 18.89
CA SER A 692 21.19 -9.10 18.20
C SER A 692 22.02 -9.04 16.92
N ILE A 693 23.29 -9.47 17.00
CA ILE A 693 24.20 -9.61 15.85
C ILE A 693 23.67 -10.68 14.87
N GLY A 694 23.23 -11.82 15.38
CA GLY A 694 22.70 -12.92 14.56
C GLY A 694 21.52 -12.49 13.69
N GLY A 695 20.60 -11.69 14.21
CA GLY A 695 19.50 -11.23 13.38
C GLY A 695 19.74 -9.92 12.61
N ILE A 696 20.88 -9.23 12.80
CA ILE A 696 21.40 -8.36 11.72
C ILE A 696 21.80 -9.25 10.54
N SER A 697 22.48 -10.37 10.81
CA SER A 697 22.85 -11.31 9.77
C SER A 697 21.62 -11.88 9.06
N ASP A 698 20.43 -11.97 9.67
CA ASP A 698 19.20 -12.33 8.96
C ASP A 698 18.61 -11.16 8.13
N ASP A 699 18.72 -9.92 8.62
CA ASP A 699 18.35 -8.71 7.87
C ASP A 699 19.31 -8.45 6.67
N PHE A 700 20.59 -8.83 6.81
CA PHE A 700 21.65 -8.77 5.79
C PHE A 700 21.66 -10.01 4.88
N MET A 701 21.53 -11.23 5.44
CA MET A 701 21.48 -12.53 4.75
C MET A 701 20.05 -13.01 4.44
N GLY A 702 19.03 -12.14 4.44
CA GLY A 702 17.76 -12.35 3.74
C GLY A 702 17.91 -12.49 2.20
N LEU A 703 19.09 -12.95 1.77
CA LEU A 703 19.65 -13.13 0.44
C LEU A 703 19.79 -14.63 0.13
N GLY A 704 18.78 -15.41 0.49
CA GLY A 704 18.50 -16.71 -0.14
C GLY A 704 17.33 -16.65 -1.14
N GLY A 705 16.51 -15.61 -1.07
CA GLY A 705 15.36 -15.44 -1.95
C GLY A 705 14.83 -14.02 -1.84
N ILE A 706 15.01 -13.25 -2.89
CA ILE A 706 14.36 -11.94 -3.06
C ILE A 706 12.87 -12.25 -3.26
N GLY A 707 12.10 -12.11 -2.18
CA GLY A 707 10.68 -12.41 -2.15
C GLY A 707 10.00 -11.71 -0.99
N GLY A 708 9.53 -10.48 -1.22
CA GLY A 708 8.46 -9.85 -0.45
C GLY A 708 8.78 -9.52 1.01
N GLY A 709 9.73 -8.61 1.26
CA GLY A 709 9.93 -7.98 2.56
C GLY A 709 10.78 -6.71 2.44
N ILE A 710 10.48 -5.71 3.29
CA ILE A 710 11.34 -4.53 3.46
C ILE A 710 12.61 -5.00 4.18
N GLY A 711 13.63 -5.37 3.39
CA GLY A 711 14.95 -5.83 3.82
C GLY A 711 15.97 -5.60 2.70
N VAL A 712 17.26 -5.71 3.01
CA VAL A 712 18.39 -5.25 2.17
C VAL A 712 18.41 -5.88 0.75
N GLY A 713 17.99 -7.15 0.62
CA GLY A 713 17.85 -7.82 -0.69
C GLY A 713 16.77 -7.22 -1.59
N GLY A 714 15.71 -6.63 -1.03
CA GLY A 714 14.65 -5.95 -1.77
C GLY A 714 15.08 -4.57 -2.29
N ALA A 715 15.94 -3.86 -1.57
CA ALA A 715 16.46 -2.54 -1.96
C ALA A 715 17.44 -2.63 -3.14
N LEU A 716 18.34 -3.62 -3.14
CA LEU A 716 19.24 -3.91 -4.25
C LEU A 716 18.48 -4.25 -5.53
N ALA A 717 17.45 -5.09 -5.41
CA ALA A 717 16.63 -5.49 -6.55
C ALA A 717 15.78 -4.32 -7.07
N ALA A 718 15.16 -3.53 -6.19
CA ALA A 718 14.40 -2.35 -6.59
C ALA A 718 15.28 -1.25 -7.23
N GLY A 719 16.48 -1.03 -6.70
CA GLY A 719 17.44 -0.04 -7.19
C GLY A 719 17.98 -0.38 -8.59
N LEU A 720 18.49 -1.59 -8.79
CA LEU A 720 19.01 -2.04 -10.09
C LEU A 720 17.94 -2.07 -11.19
N ILE A 721 16.68 -2.33 -10.82
CA ILE A 721 15.54 -2.27 -11.76
C ILE A 721 15.29 -0.84 -12.27
N VAL A 722 15.61 0.21 -11.51
CA VAL A 722 15.50 1.59 -12.03
C VAL A 722 16.59 1.88 -13.06
N PHE A 723 17.74 1.22 -12.94
CA PHE A 723 18.82 1.31 -13.92
C PHE A 723 18.44 0.69 -15.25
N THR A 724 17.78 -0.47 -15.21
CA THR A 724 17.48 -1.26 -16.39
C THR A 724 16.06 -1.06 -16.91
N GLY A 725 15.21 -0.35 -16.15
CA GLY A 725 13.78 -0.33 -16.39
C GLY A 725 13.04 0.98 -16.14
N LEU A 726 12.37 1.45 -17.20
CA LEU A 726 11.20 2.34 -17.26
C LEU A 726 11.34 3.85 -17.21
N GLY A 727 12.17 4.42 -16.36
CA GLY A 727 12.22 5.89 -16.31
C GLY A 727 12.93 6.45 -17.55
N PHE A 728 14.04 5.81 -17.89
CA PHE A 728 15.09 6.37 -18.71
C PHE A 728 14.95 6.00 -20.20
N ILE A 729 14.91 4.70 -20.48
CA ILE A 729 14.69 4.16 -21.83
C ILE A 729 13.37 4.68 -22.42
N ALA A 730 12.38 4.93 -21.56
CA ALA A 730 11.09 5.45 -21.96
C ALA A 730 11.13 6.81 -22.65
N VAL A 731 11.89 7.73 -22.05
CA VAL A 731 12.09 9.10 -22.54
C VAL A 731 12.82 9.08 -23.87
N ILE A 732 13.82 8.18 -24.00
CA ILE A 732 14.54 7.94 -25.26
C ILE A 732 13.56 7.50 -26.36
N VAL A 733 12.66 6.54 -26.10
CA VAL A 733 11.69 6.05 -27.11
C VAL A 733 10.80 7.15 -27.67
N ALA A 734 10.16 7.92 -26.78
CA ALA A 734 9.20 8.95 -27.17
C ALA A 734 9.89 10.06 -27.99
N ALA A 735 11.11 10.41 -27.59
CA ALA A 735 11.89 11.44 -28.25
C ALA A 735 12.41 10.98 -29.63
N VAL A 736 12.85 9.72 -29.75
CA VAL A 736 13.36 9.16 -31.03
C VAL A 736 12.24 9.08 -32.07
N ALA A 737 11.09 8.51 -31.72
CA ALA A 737 9.96 8.38 -32.65
C ALA A 737 9.44 9.76 -33.11
N ALA A 738 9.28 10.71 -32.20
CA ALA A 738 8.80 12.06 -32.52
C ALA A 738 9.79 12.86 -33.39
N THR A 739 11.09 12.75 -33.11
CA THR A 739 12.14 13.45 -33.88
C THR A 739 12.28 12.88 -35.28
N ILE A 740 12.16 11.56 -35.44
CA ILE A 740 12.24 10.92 -36.74
C ILE A 740 11.01 11.25 -37.60
N ALA A 741 9.81 11.15 -37.03
CA ALA A 741 8.55 11.46 -37.72
C ALA A 741 8.51 12.91 -38.26
N SER A 742 9.10 13.86 -37.54
CA SER A 742 9.21 15.25 -37.99
C SER A 742 10.30 15.47 -39.06
N SER A 743 11.32 14.62 -39.11
CA SER A 743 12.47 14.75 -40.02
C SER A 743 12.29 14.17 -41.43
N PHE A 744 11.20 13.43 -41.68
CA PHE A 744 10.93 12.70 -42.94
C PHE A 744 9.80 13.32 -43.80
N GLY A 745 9.43 14.59 -43.56
CA GLY A 745 8.35 15.27 -44.27
C GLY A 745 8.40 15.11 -45.80
N PHE A 746 7.43 14.39 -46.37
CA PHE A 746 6.93 14.30 -47.75
C PHE A 746 7.86 14.50 -48.97
N GLY A 747 9.17 14.42 -48.85
CA GLY A 747 10.09 14.68 -49.96
C GLY A 747 11.46 14.06 -49.82
N LEU A 748 11.58 12.76 -50.13
CA LEU A 748 12.86 12.12 -50.44
C LEU A 748 12.70 11.35 -51.77
N LEU A 749 13.49 11.76 -52.77
CA LEU A 749 13.47 11.30 -54.17
C LEU A 749 14.55 10.23 -54.45
N ASP A 750 14.87 9.37 -53.47
CA ASP A 750 15.78 8.25 -53.70
C ASP A 750 15.26 6.97 -53.02
N PHE A 751 14.83 6.00 -53.82
CA PHE A 751 14.09 4.81 -53.37
C PHE A 751 15.01 3.65 -52.97
N ASP A 752 16.26 3.64 -53.44
CA ASP A 752 17.24 2.60 -53.13
C ASP A 752 18.02 2.97 -51.85
N GLY A 753 17.88 2.17 -50.80
CA GLY A 753 18.61 2.35 -49.53
C GLY A 753 17.88 3.16 -48.46
N LEU A 754 16.62 3.55 -48.69
CA LEU A 754 15.79 4.28 -47.71
C LEU A 754 15.67 3.57 -46.35
N SER A 755 15.59 2.23 -46.37
CA SER A 755 15.59 1.43 -45.15
C SER A 755 16.86 1.60 -44.32
N THR A 756 18.02 1.58 -44.99
CA THR A 756 19.33 1.81 -44.38
C THR A 756 19.44 3.22 -43.80
N GLN A 757 18.88 4.24 -44.48
CA GLN A 757 18.87 5.62 -43.99
C GLN A 757 17.98 5.79 -42.74
N ILE A 758 16.80 5.18 -42.73
CA ILE A 758 15.89 5.20 -41.57
C ILE A 758 16.56 4.51 -40.37
N LYS A 759 17.14 3.34 -40.61
CA LYS A 759 17.90 2.58 -39.62
C LYS A 759 19.05 3.40 -39.00
N GLN A 760 19.87 4.05 -39.83
CA GLN A 760 20.96 4.91 -39.36
C GLN A 760 20.43 6.08 -38.53
N LYS A 761 19.36 6.75 -38.97
CA LYS A 761 18.73 7.83 -38.20
C LYS A 761 18.18 7.37 -36.86
N VAL A 762 17.56 6.18 -36.80
CA VAL A 762 17.09 5.59 -35.53
C VAL A 762 18.25 5.37 -34.57
N TYR A 763 19.36 4.83 -35.06
CA TYR A 763 20.57 4.68 -34.27
C TYR A 763 21.11 6.04 -33.79
N ASP A 764 21.31 7.00 -34.70
CA ASP A 764 21.92 8.30 -34.38
C ASP A 764 21.08 9.08 -33.35
N ILE A 765 19.76 9.15 -33.55
CA ILE A 765 18.85 9.87 -32.64
C ILE A 765 18.67 9.09 -31.34
N GLY A 766 18.60 7.76 -31.40
CA GLY A 766 18.54 6.89 -30.23
C GLY A 766 19.75 7.10 -29.32
N PHE A 767 20.94 7.09 -29.91
CA PHE A 767 22.18 7.27 -29.18
C PHE A 767 22.34 8.69 -28.66
N GLN A 768 21.98 9.71 -29.44
CA GLN A 768 21.95 11.10 -28.98
C GLN A 768 21.05 11.27 -27.74
N LYS A 769 19.86 10.64 -27.75
CA LYS A 769 18.93 10.73 -26.62
C LYS A 769 19.42 9.98 -25.39
N PHE A 770 20.13 8.86 -25.58
CA PHE A 770 20.85 8.20 -24.51
C PHE A 770 21.92 9.12 -23.90
N GLU A 771 22.72 9.78 -24.74
CA GLU A 771 23.76 10.73 -24.31
C GLU A 771 23.21 11.93 -23.53
N GLU A 772 22.06 12.48 -23.94
CA GLU A 772 21.36 13.57 -23.22
C GLU A 772 20.91 13.19 -21.80
N SER A 773 20.93 11.91 -21.47
CA SER A 773 20.35 11.39 -20.24
C SER A 773 21.38 10.91 -19.21
N VAL A 774 22.67 10.91 -19.56
CA VAL A 774 23.81 10.49 -18.74
C VAL A 774 23.84 11.11 -17.34
N GLU A 775 23.53 12.40 -17.20
CA GLU A 775 23.55 13.10 -15.90
C GLU A 775 22.54 12.47 -14.91
N LYS A 776 21.37 12.05 -15.40
CA LYS A 776 20.36 11.33 -14.59
C LYS A 776 20.79 9.93 -14.19
N VAL A 777 21.66 9.30 -15.00
CA VAL A 777 22.22 7.97 -14.68
C VAL A 777 23.16 8.07 -13.49
N SER A 778 23.99 9.11 -13.46
CA SER A 778 24.87 9.42 -12.34
C SER A 778 24.09 9.69 -11.04
N GLU A 779 23.02 10.49 -11.09
CA GLU A 779 22.14 10.71 -9.94
C GLU A 779 21.51 9.41 -9.42
N LYS A 780 21.11 8.51 -10.33
CA LYS A 780 20.50 7.24 -9.94
C LYS A 780 21.50 6.25 -9.35
N LEU A 781 22.76 6.25 -9.81
CA LEU A 781 23.83 5.46 -9.20
C LEU A 781 24.01 5.85 -7.75
N ASP A 782 24.08 7.16 -7.50
CA ASP A 782 24.21 7.70 -6.16
C ASP A 782 23.06 7.23 -5.26
N GLU A 783 21.82 7.35 -5.72
CA GLU A 783 20.64 6.90 -4.95
C GLU A 783 20.70 5.40 -4.60
N ILE A 784 21.08 4.55 -5.55
CA ILE A 784 21.16 3.09 -5.36
C ILE A 784 22.27 2.75 -4.37
N ILE A 785 23.47 3.29 -4.58
CA ILE A 785 24.62 3.02 -3.71
C ILE A 785 24.28 3.49 -2.29
N ASN A 786 23.78 4.71 -2.14
CA ASN A 786 23.37 5.21 -0.82
C ASN A 786 22.31 4.33 -0.16
N THR A 787 21.24 3.94 -0.86
CA THR A 787 20.19 3.09 -0.29
C THR A 787 20.73 1.74 0.19
N VAL A 788 21.58 1.13 -0.63
CA VAL A 788 22.19 -0.17 -0.37
C VAL A 788 23.08 -0.11 0.86
N PHE A 789 23.99 0.86 0.94
CA PHE A 789 24.99 0.94 2.00
C PHE A 789 24.44 1.56 3.30
N ASN A 790 23.53 2.55 3.22
CA ASN A 790 22.92 3.14 4.41
C ASN A 790 22.07 2.13 5.22
N SER A 791 21.47 1.14 4.57
CA SER A 791 20.77 0.06 5.28
C SER A 791 21.68 -0.75 6.23
N ARG A 792 23.00 -0.82 5.95
CA ARG A 792 23.99 -1.46 6.84
C ARG A 792 24.31 -0.60 8.04
N ILE A 793 24.27 0.73 7.88
CA ILE A 793 24.38 1.67 9.00
C ILE A 793 23.20 1.45 9.94
N GLU A 794 21.98 1.38 9.42
CA GLU A 794 20.78 1.21 10.26
C GLU A 794 20.85 -0.08 11.08
N GLY A 795 21.21 -1.21 10.45
CA GLY A 795 21.35 -2.50 11.15
C GLY A 795 22.43 -2.48 12.23
N SER A 796 23.62 -1.97 11.91
CA SER A 796 24.74 -1.90 12.86
C SER A 796 24.48 -0.90 14.00
N SER A 797 23.92 0.28 13.69
CA SER A 797 23.54 1.30 14.68
C SER A 797 22.50 0.76 15.66
N ARG A 798 21.55 -0.06 15.20
CA ARG A 798 20.55 -0.71 16.07
C ARG A 798 21.21 -1.59 17.12
N VAL A 799 22.19 -2.41 16.73
CA VAL A 799 22.89 -3.30 17.69
C VAL A 799 23.82 -2.54 18.62
N ILE A 800 24.41 -1.44 18.16
CA ILE A 800 25.20 -0.56 19.03
C ILE A 800 24.29 0.15 20.04
N ALA A 801 23.15 0.68 19.61
CA ALA A 801 22.16 1.28 20.51
C ALA A 801 21.68 0.26 21.54
N GLU A 802 21.49 -0.99 21.14
CA GLU A 802 21.16 -2.08 22.06
C GLU A 802 22.29 -2.37 23.05
N ALA A 803 23.55 -2.42 22.61
CA ALA A 803 24.70 -2.57 23.49
C ALA A 803 24.78 -1.45 24.54
N ILE A 804 24.59 -0.19 24.12
CA ILE A 804 24.56 0.96 25.03
C ILE A 804 23.40 0.80 26.03
N SER A 805 22.21 0.44 25.54
CA SER A 805 21.03 0.28 26.39
C SER A 805 21.19 -0.84 27.41
N LEU A 806 21.89 -1.94 27.09
CA LEU A 806 22.21 -2.99 28.06
C LEU A 806 23.12 -2.49 29.17
N TYR A 807 24.14 -1.68 28.85
CA TYR A 807 24.99 -1.07 29.87
C TYR A 807 24.24 -0.06 30.74
N GLU A 808 23.45 0.82 30.13
CA GLU A 808 22.64 1.81 30.85
C GLU A 808 21.64 1.15 31.79
N ASN A 809 20.92 0.14 31.28
CA ASN A 809 19.91 -0.58 32.06
C ASN A 809 20.55 -1.33 33.24
N LEU A 810 21.78 -1.85 33.09
CA LEU A 810 22.51 -2.45 34.20
C LEU A 810 22.81 -1.46 35.33
N ILE A 811 23.25 -0.25 34.98
CA ILE A 811 23.52 0.81 35.96
C ILE A 811 22.22 1.21 36.66
N GLU A 812 21.16 1.42 35.90
CA GLU A 812 19.84 1.78 36.41
C GLU A 812 19.28 0.72 37.38
N GLN A 813 19.36 -0.56 37.01
CA GLN A 813 18.95 -1.67 37.87
C GLN A 813 19.74 -1.72 39.19
N GLN A 814 21.06 -1.44 39.16
CA GLN A 814 21.88 -1.41 40.37
C GLN A 814 21.53 -0.24 41.28
N GLU A 815 21.29 0.95 40.72
CA GLU A 815 20.85 2.11 41.51
C GLU A 815 19.50 1.85 42.17
N LYS A 816 18.56 1.28 41.42
CA LYS A 816 17.24 0.89 41.92
C LYS A 816 17.34 -0.13 43.06
N ALA A 817 18.09 -1.21 42.85
CA ALA A 817 18.31 -2.22 43.88
C ALA A 817 18.91 -1.61 45.16
N HIS A 818 19.83 -0.64 45.06
CA HIS A 818 20.39 0.04 46.22
C HIS A 818 19.40 0.92 46.99
N GLN A 819 18.42 1.52 46.32
CA GLN A 819 17.44 2.42 46.94
C GLN A 819 16.24 1.67 47.56
N GLU A 820 15.95 0.47 47.09
CA GLU A 820 14.76 -0.29 47.51
C GLU A 820 14.89 -1.01 48.85
N THR A 821 13.78 -1.00 49.60
CA THR A 821 13.60 -1.81 50.81
C THR A 821 13.41 -3.28 50.48
N LEU A 822 13.67 -4.17 51.45
CA LEU A 822 13.47 -5.62 51.29
C LEU A 822 12.02 -5.97 50.87
N GLU A 823 11.03 -5.26 51.40
CA GLU A 823 9.62 -5.47 51.06
C GLU A 823 9.32 -5.09 49.61
N GLN A 824 9.86 -3.97 49.12
CA GLN A 824 9.75 -3.56 47.72
C GLN A 824 10.40 -4.58 46.78
N ARG A 825 11.60 -5.07 47.10
CA ARG A 825 12.29 -6.07 46.28
C ARG A 825 11.50 -7.37 46.12
N GLU A 826 10.78 -7.82 47.14
CA GLU A 826 9.94 -9.01 47.04
C GLU A 826 8.71 -8.79 46.16
N ILE A 827 8.10 -7.59 46.19
CA ILE A 827 7.02 -7.20 45.27
C ILE A 827 7.54 -7.19 43.82
N GLU A 828 8.70 -6.58 43.60
CA GLU A 828 9.35 -6.50 42.29
C GLU A 828 9.68 -7.88 41.71
N LYS A 829 10.24 -8.79 42.52
CA LYS A 829 10.48 -10.18 42.11
C LYS A 829 9.21 -10.92 41.75
N SER A 830 8.13 -10.72 42.51
CA SER A 830 6.84 -11.34 42.19
C SER A 830 6.32 -10.83 40.85
N PHE A 831 6.50 -9.54 40.56
CA PHE A 831 6.13 -8.94 39.28
C PHE A 831 6.97 -9.52 38.13
N ILE A 832 8.30 -9.60 38.27
CA ILE A 832 9.18 -10.19 37.25
C ILE A 832 8.76 -11.64 36.96
N ASN A 833 8.53 -12.45 37.99
CA ASN A 833 8.12 -13.84 37.83
C ASN A 833 6.77 -13.97 37.11
N GLN A 834 5.81 -13.09 37.41
CA GLN A 834 4.55 -13.03 36.69
C GLN A 834 4.77 -12.71 35.20
N LYS A 835 5.51 -11.64 34.88
CA LYS A 835 5.75 -11.21 33.49
C LYS A 835 6.53 -12.24 32.67
N ARG A 836 7.47 -12.96 33.30
CA ARG A 836 8.18 -14.09 32.68
C ARG A 836 7.21 -15.22 32.30
N GLN A 837 6.31 -15.60 33.21
CA GLN A 837 5.29 -16.63 32.92
C GLN A 837 4.35 -16.22 31.78
N GLU A 838 3.96 -14.94 31.73
CA GLU A 838 3.15 -14.39 30.63
C GLU A 838 3.89 -14.51 29.28
N LEU A 839 5.17 -14.11 29.21
CA LEU A 839 6.00 -14.22 28.01
C LEU A 839 6.24 -15.67 27.57
N GLU A 840 6.55 -16.57 28.52
CA GLU A 840 6.73 -18.00 28.26
C GLU A 840 5.44 -18.66 27.74
N GLN A 841 4.28 -18.25 28.27
CA GLN A 841 2.99 -18.70 27.77
C GLN A 841 2.77 -18.22 26.33
N VAL A 842 3.04 -16.95 26.02
CA VAL A 842 2.94 -16.43 24.64
C VAL A 842 3.84 -17.22 23.69
N GLN A 843 5.09 -17.47 24.08
CA GLN A 843 6.02 -18.26 23.27
C GLN A 843 5.49 -19.67 22.99
N LYS A 844 4.89 -20.33 23.98
CA LYS A 844 4.29 -21.65 23.82
C LYS A 844 3.09 -21.63 22.86
N GLU A 845 2.25 -20.61 22.94
CA GLU A 845 1.12 -20.41 22.02
C GLU A 845 1.61 -20.16 20.58
N LEU A 846 2.64 -19.32 20.40
CA LEU A 846 3.23 -19.06 19.07
C LEU A 846 3.76 -20.33 18.39
N GLN A 847 4.30 -21.29 19.15
CA GLN A 847 4.73 -22.59 18.61
C GLN A 847 3.57 -23.44 18.10
N THR A 848 2.34 -23.22 18.59
CA THR A 848 1.16 -23.91 18.06
C THR A 848 0.75 -23.37 16.69
N ILE A 849 0.95 -22.07 16.44
CA ILE A 849 0.67 -21.43 15.14
C ILE A 849 1.58 -22.00 14.04
N ILE A 850 2.87 -22.24 14.34
CA ILE A 850 3.83 -22.80 13.36
C ILE A 850 3.49 -24.24 12.93
N LYS A 851 2.71 -24.98 13.74
CA LYS A 851 2.33 -26.38 13.41
C LYS A 851 1.22 -26.47 12.35
N TYR A 852 0.64 -25.34 11.95
CA TYR A 852 -0.16 -25.19 10.73
C TYR A 852 0.76 -25.16 9.51
#